data_AF-A0A7X9DUN4-F1
#
_entry.id   AF-A0A7X9DUN4-F1
#
_cell.length_a   1.000
_cell.length_b   1.000
_cell.length_c   1.000
_cell.angle_alpha   90.00
_cell.angle_beta   90.00
_cell.angle_gamma   90.00
#
_symmetry.space_group_name_H-M   'P 1'
#
loop_
_entity.id
_entity.type
_entity.pdbx_description
1 polymer ?
#
loop_
_entity_poly.entity_id
_entity_poly.type
_entity_poly.pdbx_seq_one_letter_code
_entity_poly.pdbx_strand_id
1 'polypeptide(L)'
;MRPHVASVCLALFLPLACGCSGGQQCRTDGDCPHRQRCFEGRCITDPCQTLVCDDPPSDECATAATLARYRVPGSCVEGTCRYDREEVSCPFGCEDGACLECVPDWQDSTSCTCQPSACAGCAGQKTQADGCGHTREVSCDLPPLGCAGVCCEGVCCAAGEWCQQGRCAREFPARRVGIFYLAWHAYAWDAVQQLPANDRPTIESVVRDPALTFSGMLNDHGLMGQAANFHYHAEPLIGFYSLYRARPGEAPYPEPDFVPDSPNAAAVAEAHARQLWEAGVDFVFVDATNLPFFSPFADVLGLRPVEVLFEEWRALRQRGVMTPQIAVWVPIPAKPAEHPEWIHLAERFLELYNRPEYAELLLRDARTGKKVMFIVDHGGLPPDPATEAVLQSNGGRQDVLTPHLWGLLSDADLVAGKAAWMQPCQTPAGAWTTLIAADVPCAQGFTRQSPLGTVLSVSTSYQLAYASLPFQASGKNEGLTLTKQFETAFAVQPDYLLINSWNELIAQPQPNPYAANLGNLGRSLGKYSPPQDPTTPGLDWLWVDAYGAEFVRDIEPTVEYGTKYLDLLASCLRVYRSGVTACTPEQRAAEPCCQVEEEQVLIYSLRVKDPQNTLSTHHVLTPDALERDTLLGSGAWEQVCNPVYAPPGLCARDRDLGADGPFVLFARPGPERAPLYRCWSGVDNFFSLDPACEGREVVRLLGYLSTRRSTSSARPLQRCYHPAGPAHFHWLDEACPAGREDAGLLGFVR
;
A
#
# COMPACT_ATOMS: atom_id res chain seq x y z
N MET A 1 5.41 43.85 44.66
CA MET A 1 6.31 44.89 45.21
C MET A 1 7.53 45.00 44.30
N ARG A 2 7.65 46.10 43.55
CA ARG A 2 8.93 46.69 43.09
C ARG A 2 9.21 47.92 43.96
N PRO A 3 10.47 48.33 44.13
CA PRO A 3 10.93 49.60 43.53
C PRO A 3 12.40 49.56 43.02
N HIS A 4 12.70 50.09 41.82
CA HIS A 4 13.31 51.42 41.47
C HIS A 4 14.87 51.49 41.60
N VAL A 5 15.66 51.65 40.51
CA VAL A 5 16.03 52.87 39.69
C VAL A 5 17.10 53.73 40.43
N ALA A 6 18.25 54.22 39.91
CA ALA A 6 18.70 54.71 38.58
C ALA A 6 20.25 54.99 38.47
N SER A 7 20.74 55.14 37.22
CA SER A 7 21.70 56.18 36.69
C SER A 7 23.23 56.07 37.00
N VAL A 8 24.23 56.45 36.17
CA VAL A 8 24.46 57.15 34.86
C VAL A 8 26.00 56.99 34.54
N CYS A 9 26.48 56.49 33.38
CA CYS A 9 26.87 57.12 32.08
C CYS A 9 28.26 57.83 31.97
N LEU A 10 29.19 57.31 31.12
CA LEU A 10 29.95 57.96 30.00
C LEU A 10 31.15 57.06 29.51
N ALA A 11 31.13 56.53 28.27
CA ALA A 11 31.87 56.98 27.05
C ALA A 11 33.39 56.64 27.05
N LEU A 12 34.08 56.09 26.03
CA LEU A 12 34.00 56.06 24.55
C LEU A 12 34.92 54.93 24.01
N PHE A 13 34.56 54.28 22.90
CA PHE A 13 35.37 54.08 21.65
C PHE A 13 34.83 52.90 20.81
N LEU A 14 34.33 53.25 19.62
CA LEU A 14 34.02 52.39 18.48
C LEU A 14 35.32 51.94 17.76
N PRO A 15 35.30 50.83 17.02
CA PRO A 15 35.02 50.96 15.58
C PRO A 15 33.96 50.00 15.05
N LEU A 16 33.32 50.46 13.98
CA LEU A 16 32.44 49.71 13.10
C LEU A 16 33.17 48.53 12.46
N ALA A 17 32.50 47.38 12.40
CA ALA A 17 32.73 46.38 11.36
C ALA A 17 31.37 46.03 10.74
N CYS A 18 31.16 46.46 9.49
CA CYS A 18 30.18 45.88 8.60
C CYS A 18 30.52 44.40 8.42
N GLY A 19 29.68 43.51 8.96
CA GLY A 19 29.71 42.10 8.60
C GLY A 19 29.08 41.92 7.22
N CYS A 20 29.91 41.86 6.18
CA CYS A 20 29.52 41.37 4.87
C CYS A 20 29.07 39.91 4.98
N SER A 21 27.82 39.61 4.62
CA SER A 21 27.37 38.26 4.28
C SER A 21 28.08 37.81 3.00
N GLY A 22 29.25 37.19 3.15
CA GLY A 22 30.00 36.61 2.05
C GLY A 22 29.31 35.33 1.59
N GLY A 23 28.55 35.41 0.50
CA GLY A 23 28.14 34.21 -0.25
C GLY A 23 29.38 33.43 -0.67
N GLN A 24 29.39 32.13 -0.38
CA GLN A 24 30.49 31.23 -0.72
C GLN A 24 30.79 31.31 -2.22
N GLN A 25 32.06 31.55 -2.57
CA GLN A 25 32.50 31.57 -3.96
C GLN A 25 32.54 30.15 -4.53
N CYS A 26 32.08 29.99 -5.77
CA CYS A 26 32.03 28.69 -6.46
C CYS A 26 32.53 28.82 -7.91
N ARG A 27 32.94 27.71 -8.51
CA ARG A 27 33.23 27.62 -9.96
C ARG A 27 32.28 26.65 -10.67
N THR A 28 31.77 25.67 -9.95
CA THR A 28 30.81 24.67 -10.42
C THR A 28 29.75 24.42 -9.35
N ASP A 29 28.62 23.82 -9.71
CA ASP A 29 27.55 23.49 -8.76
C ASP A 29 28.02 22.57 -7.63
N GLY A 30 29.04 21.74 -7.88
CA GLY A 30 29.65 20.85 -6.86
C GLY A 30 30.40 21.58 -5.75
N ASP A 31 30.73 22.86 -5.92
CA ASP A 31 31.38 23.68 -4.89
C ASP A 31 30.37 24.25 -3.86
N CYS A 32 29.07 24.06 -4.11
CA CYS A 32 27.99 24.63 -3.33
C CYS A 32 27.37 23.61 -2.35
N PRO A 33 26.94 24.06 -1.15
CA PRO A 33 26.20 23.21 -0.20
C PRO A 33 24.96 22.58 -0.85
N HIS A 34 24.51 21.44 -0.33
CA HIS A 34 23.27 20.79 -0.78
C HIS A 34 22.14 21.82 -0.92
N ARG A 35 21.44 21.80 -2.06
CA ARG A 35 20.32 22.70 -2.41
C ARG A 35 20.72 24.10 -2.94
N GLN A 36 21.97 24.27 -3.40
CA GLN A 36 22.44 25.48 -4.06
C GLN A 36 23.15 25.16 -5.38
N ARG A 37 23.18 26.12 -6.31
CA ARG A 37 23.92 26.05 -7.58
C ARG A 37 24.85 27.25 -7.72
N CYS A 38 25.88 27.11 -8.55
CA CYS A 38 26.84 28.16 -8.79
C CYS A 38 26.35 29.14 -9.86
N PHE A 39 26.10 30.39 -9.48
CA PHE A 39 25.68 31.44 -10.40
C PHE A 39 26.55 32.69 -10.20
N GLU A 40 27.18 33.16 -11.29
CA GLU A 40 28.11 34.30 -11.28
C GLU A 40 29.20 34.21 -10.18
N GLY A 41 29.68 32.99 -9.95
CA GLY A 41 30.74 32.72 -8.97
C GLY A 41 30.29 32.73 -7.51
N ARG A 42 28.98 32.63 -7.25
CA ARG A 42 28.39 32.53 -5.90
C ARG A 42 27.39 31.38 -5.83
N CYS A 43 27.35 30.71 -4.69
CA CYS A 43 26.29 29.74 -4.42
C CYS A 43 24.97 30.45 -4.14
N ILE A 44 23.97 30.17 -4.97
CA ILE A 44 22.60 30.66 -4.80
C ILE A 44 21.66 29.46 -4.63
N THR A 45 20.62 29.60 -3.83
CA THR A 45 19.55 28.61 -3.75
C THR A 45 18.93 28.45 -5.14
N ASP A 46 18.80 27.22 -5.64
CA ASP A 46 18.14 26.98 -6.92
C ASP A 46 16.63 27.28 -6.75
N PRO A 47 16.11 28.35 -7.39
CA PRO A 47 14.70 28.71 -7.25
C PRO A 47 13.76 27.65 -7.85
N CYS A 48 14.28 26.68 -8.60
CA CYS A 48 13.51 25.59 -9.20
C CYS A 48 13.38 24.34 -8.32
N GLN A 49 14.11 24.24 -7.20
CA GLN A 49 14.18 22.99 -6.44
C GLN A 49 12.91 22.66 -5.63
N THR A 50 12.09 23.67 -5.32
CA THR A 50 10.80 23.52 -4.62
C THR A 50 9.60 23.87 -5.49
N LEU A 51 9.82 24.22 -6.76
CA LEU A 51 8.77 24.66 -7.67
C LEU A 51 8.28 23.47 -8.50
N VAL A 52 7.05 23.03 -8.25
CA VAL A 52 6.36 22.02 -9.07
C VAL A 52 5.64 22.77 -10.18
N CYS A 53 5.87 22.37 -11.44
CA CYS A 53 5.29 23.00 -12.62
C CYS A 53 4.15 22.15 -13.19
N ASP A 54 3.07 22.01 -12.42
CA ASP A 54 1.88 21.24 -12.76
C ASP A 54 0.65 22.10 -13.14
N ASP A 55 0.75 23.42 -12.98
CA ASP A 55 -0.31 24.39 -13.32
C ASP A 55 0.01 25.22 -14.59
N PRO A 56 -0.16 24.65 -15.81
CA PRO A 56 0.08 25.39 -17.05
C PRO A 56 -0.99 26.48 -17.30
N PRO A 57 -0.71 27.46 -18.18
CA PRO A 57 -1.76 28.30 -18.74
C PRO A 57 -2.86 27.45 -19.41
N SER A 58 -4.10 27.95 -19.42
CA SER A 58 -5.19 27.31 -20.14
C SER A 58 -4.87 27.18 -21.64
N ASP A 59 -5.32 26.10 -22.26
CA ASP A 59 -5.21 25.88 -23.70
C ASP A 59 -5.85 27.06 -24.46
N GLU A 60 -5.30 27.42 -25.62
CA GLU A 60 -5.77 28.55 -26.43
C GLU A 60 -5.92 28.16 -27.91
N CYS A 61 -6.86 28.76 -28.62
CA CYS A 61 -6.99 28.52 -30.06
C CYS A 61 -5.91 29.28 -30.83
N ALA A 62 -4.87 28.56 -31.23
CA ALA A 62 -3.78 29.08 -32.08
C ALA A 62 -4.30 29.60 -33.42
N THR A 63 -5.27 28.88 -34.01
CA THR A 63 -6.01 29.30 -35.19
C THR A 63 -7.45 28.83 -35.07
N ALA A 64 -8.31 29.22 -36.01
CA ALA A 64 -9.68 28.74 -36.10
C ALA A 64 -9.81 27.20 -36.21
N ALA A 65 -8.73 26.46 -36.53
CA ALA A 65 -8.74 25.00 -36.64
C ALA A 65 -7.58 24.33 -35.88
N THR A 66 -6.97 25.03 -34.92
CA THR A 66 -5.80 24.51 -34.20
C THR A 66 -5.82 24.97 -32.75
N LEU A 67 -5.79 24.02 -31.83
CA LEU A 67 -5.67 24.24 -30.39
C LEU A 67 -4.20 24.17 -29.99
N ALA A 68 -3.73 25.17 -29.28
CA ALA A 68 -2.46 25.16 -28.56
C ALA A 68 -2.69 24.57 -27.17
N ARG A 69 -2.10 23.40 -26.93
CA ARG A 69 -2.13 22.73 -25.63
C ARG A 69 -0.77 22.78 -24.96
N TYR A 70 -0.75 23.00 -23.65
CA TYR A 70 0.48 23.03 -22.87
C TYR A 70 0.75 21.66 -22.21
N ARG A 71 1.98 21.15 -22.33
CA ARG A 71 2.39 19.87 -21.75
C ARG A 71 2.65 19.99 -20.26
N VAL A 72 2.22 18.97 -19.51
CA VAL A 72 2.45 18.84 -18.05
C VAL A 72 3.24 17.53 -17.80
N PRO A 73 4.28 17.52 -16.95
CA PRO A 73 4.81 18.67 -16.20
C PRO A 73 5.61 19.66 -17.06
N GLY A 74 5.56 20.94 -16.69
CA GLY A 74 6.44 21.97 -17.24
C GLY A 74 7.87 21.87 -16.70
N SER A 75 8.80 22.62 -17.30
CA SER A 75 10.18 22.75 -16.85
C SER A 75 10.40 24.08 -16.13
N CYS A 76 10.96 24.06 -14.92
CA CYS A 76 11.36 25.31 -14.27
C CYS A 76 12.63 25.88 -14.90
N VAL A 77 12.56 27.15 -15.32
CA VAL A 77 13.68 27.90 -15.85
C VAL A 77 13.78 29.22 -15.06
N GLU A 78 14.88 29.39 -14.34
CA GLU A 78 15.16 30.60 -13.54
C GLU A 78 14.05 30.94 -12.51
N GLY A 79 13.46 29.91 -11.87
CA GLY A 79 12.42 30.09 -10.85
C GLY A 79 11.02 30.36 -11.40
N THR A 80 10.82 30.19 -12.72
CA THR A 80 9.52 30.32 -13.37
C THR A 80 9.23 29.04 -14.16
N CYS A 81 8.00 28.53 -14.05
CA CYS A 81 7.56 27.38 -14.83
C CYS A 81 7.40 27.75 -16.30
N ARG A 82 8.01 26.95 -17.18
CA ARG A 82 7.83 27.02 -18.64
C ARG A 82 7.18 25.73 -19.12
N TYR A 83 6.20 25.86 -19.99
CA TYR A 83 5.44 24.74 -20.52
C TYR A 83 5.64 24.70 -22.03
N ASP A 84 6.02 23.53 -22.54
CA ASP A 84 6.09 23.31 -23.98
C ASP A 84 4.67 23.27 -24.55
N ARG A 85 4.46 23.99 -25.66
CA ARG A 85 3.20 24.04 -26.38
C ARG A 85 3.22 23.02 -27.52
N GLU A 86 2.16 22.23 -27.63
CA GLU A 86 1.87 21.41 -28.80
C GLU A 86 0.63 21.92 -29.54
N GLU A 87 0.61 21.75 -30.86
CA GLU A 87 -0.51 22.15 -31.70
C GLU A 87 -1.36 20.92 -32.06
N VAL A 88 -2.62 20.95 -31.63
CA VAL A 88 -3.62 19.92 -31.88
C VAL A 88 -4.55 20.42 -32.98
N SER A 89 -4.67 19.64 -34.06
CA SER A 89 -5.62 19.94 -35.14
C SER A 89 -7.06 19.76 -34.63
N CYS A 90 -7.90 20.79 -34.81
CA CYS A 90 -9.32 20.77 -34.48
C CYS A 90 -10.14 20.73 -35.78
N PRO A 91 -10.58 19.55 -36.25
CA PRO A 91 -11.21 19.40 -37.56
C PRO A 91 -12.53 20.16 -37.73
N PHE A 92 -13.20 20.49 -36.62
CA PHE A 92 -14.50 21.17 -36.60
C PHE A 92 -14.41 22.62 -36.11
N GLY A 93 -13.20 23.13 -35.95
CA GLY A 93 -12.93 24.46 -35.45
C GLY A 93 -12.43 24.47 -34.01
N CYS A 94 -11.88 25.58 -33.57
CA CYS A 94 -11.42 25.81 -32.21
C CYS A 94 -12.06 27.10 -31.70
N GLU A 95 -12.70 27.05 -30.53
CA GLU A 95 -13.30 28.20 -29.86
C GLU A 95 -13.04 28.08 -28.35
N ASP A 96 -12.80 29.22 -27.68
CA ASP A 96 -12.59 29.31 -26.22
C ASP A 96 -11.58 28.32 -25.60
N GLY A 97 -10.49 28.03 -26.33
CA GLY A 97 -9.45 27.14 -25.83
C GLY A 97 -9.83 25.65 -25.86
N ALA A 98 -10.81 25.27 -26.68
CA ALA A 98 -11.19 23.89 -26.92
C ALA A 98 -11.40 23.62 -28.42
N CYS A 99 -11.08 22.39 -28.86
CA CYS A 99 -11.54 21.94 -30.16
C CYS A 99 -13.06 21.77 -30.10
N LEU A 100 -13.76 22.36 -31.05
CA LEU A 100 -15.18 22.12 -31.24
C LEU A 100 -15.37 20.64 -31.56
N GLU A 101 -16.28 20.02 -30.82
CA GLU A 101 -16.75 18.68 -31.13
C GLU A 101 -17.96 18.77 -32.05
N CYS A 102 -18.20 17.73 -32.84
CA CYS A 102 -19.39 17.66 -33.67
C CYS A 102 -20.61 17.45 -32.75
N VAL A 103 -21.31 18.53 -32.42
CA VAL A 103 -22.60 18.49 -31.72
C VAL A 103 -23.72 18.46 -32.77
N PRO A 104 -24.57 17.41 -32.82
CA PRO A 104 -25.76 17.45 -33.65
C PRO A 104 -26.76 18.47 -33.09
N ASP A 105 -26.97 19.57 -33.81
CA ASP A 105 -28.08 20.48 -33.52
C ASP A 105 -29.39 19.84 -34.01
N TRP A 106 -30.22 19.40 -33.07
CA TRP A 106 -31.59 18.95 -33.35
C TRP A 106 -32.56 20.03 -32.89
N GLN A 107 -32.54 21.17 -33.58
CA GLN A 107 -33.65 22.10 -33.52
C GLN A 107 -34.71 21.81 -34.57
N ASP A 108 -35.92 22.04 -34.09
CA ASP A 108 -37.23 21.76 -34.63
C ASP A 108 -37.42 21.99 -36.14
N SER A 109 -38.12 21.01 -36.71
CA SER A 109 -39.03 21.05 -37.86
C SER A 109 -38.93 22.22 -38.88
N THR A 110 -38.72 21.80 -40.13
CA THR A 110 -39.21 22.44 -41.38
C THR A 110 -38.50 23.69 -41.90
N SER A 111 -37.34 23.52 -42.54
CA SER A 111 -37.16 23.86 -43.97
C SER A 111 -35.71 23.65 -44.43
N CYS A 112 -35.54 22.99 -45.58
CA CYS A 112 -34.25 22.94 -46.27
C CYS A 112 -34.08 24.19 -47.14
N THR A 113 -33.21 25.11 -46.73
CA THR A 113 -32.53 26.02 -47.66
C THR A 113 -31.04 25.95 -47.43
N CYS A 114 -30.29 25.58 -48.47
CA CYS A 114 -28.85 25.42 -48.46
C CYS A 114 -28.12 26.73 -48.13
N GLN A 115 -27.20 26.66 -47.17
CA GLN A 115 -26.01 27.51 -47.10
C GLN A 115 -24.77 26.59 -47.19
N PRO A 116 -23.70 27.02 -47.89
CA PRO A 116 -22.71 26.10 -48.44
C PRO A 116 -21.57 25.83 -47.45
N SER A 117 -21.71 24.78 -46.64
CA SER A 117 -20.57 24.02 -46.11
C SER A 117 -21.01 22.79 -45.31
N ALA A 118 -21.58 21.78 -45.98
CA ALA A 118 -21.54 20.39 -45.53
C ALA A 118 -22.28 19.53 -46.56
N CYS A 119 -21.54 18.66 -47.26
CA CYS A 119 -21.95 17.33 -47.72
C CYS A 119 -20.93 16.85 -48.77
N ALA A 120 -19.75 16.43 -48.32
CA ALA A 120 -18.94 15.49 -49.07
C ALA A 120 -18.95 14.17 -48.29
N GLY A 121 -19.73 13.18 -48.75
CA GLY A 121 -19.69 11.84 -48.18
C GLY A 121 -21.04 11.15 -48.00
N CYS A 122 -21.91 11.13 -49.01
CA CYS A 122 -22.96 10.12 -49.11
C CYS A 122 -22.87 9.50 -50.52
N ALA A 123 -22.16 8.38 -50.62
CA ALA A 123 -22.28 7.46 -51.74
C ALA A 123 -22.91 6.17 -51.20
N GLY A 124 -24.17 5.94 -51.56
CA GLY A 124 -24.91 4.72 -51.21
C GLY A 124 -26.42 4.91 -51.41
N GLN A 125 -26.98 4.29 -52.45
CA GLN A 125 -28.39 4.41 -52.85
C GLN A 125 -29.34 3.72 -51.84
N LYS A 126 -30.47 4.37 -51.54
CA LYS A 126 -31.68 3.74 -51.00
C LYS A 126 -32.62 3.36 -52.14
N THR A 127 -33.22 2.17 -52.04
CA THR A 127 -34.55 1.87 -52.59
C THR A 127 -35.45 1.34 -51.46
N GLN A 128 -36.59 2.02 -51.27
CA GLN A 128 -37.83 1.64 -50.58
C GLN A 128 -38.43 0.31 -51.15
N ALA A 129 -39.33 -0.48 -50.54
CA ALA A 129 -40.22 -0.34 -49.39
C ALA A 129 -40.74 -1.71 -48.85
N ASP A 130 -41.12 -1.70 -47.55
CA ASP A 130 -42.26 -2.24 -46.79
C ASP A 130 -42.87 -3.64 -46.99
N GLY A 131 -43.18 -4.36 -45.89
CA GLY A 131 -43.87 -5.65 -46.01
C GLY A 131 -44.52 -6.38 -44.82
N CYS A 132 -44.70 -5.85 -43.60
CA CYS A 132 -45.40 -6.61 -42.53
C CYS A 132 -46.31 -5.75 -41.64
N GLY A 133 -47.40 -5.20 -42.21
CA GLY A 133 -48.36 -4.34 -41.51
C GLY A 133 -48.82 -4.80 -40.12
N HIS A 134 -48.22 -4.24 -39.08
CA HIS A 134 -48.71 -4.28 -37.71
C HIS A 134 -48.63 -2.89 -37.07
N THR A 135 -49.78 -2.42 -36.58
CA THR A 135 -49.89 -1.40 -35.54
C THR A 135 -49.91 -2.07 -34.17
N ARG A 136 -48.97 -1.71 -33.29
CA ARG A 136 -49.12 -1.87 -31.83
C ARG A 136 -48.43 -0.71 -31.13
N GLU A 137 -49.15 -0.11 -30.18
CA GLU A 137 -48.76 1.08 -29.42
C GLU A 137 -47.73 0.78 -28.31
N VAL A 138 -47.00 1.85 -27.99
CA VAL A 138 -46.21 2.18 -26.77
C VAL A 138 -44.98 1.34 -26.43
N SER A 139 -43.83 1.74 -26.99
CA SER A 139 -42.73 2.39 -26.24
C SER A 139 -41.49 2.47 -27.14
N CYS A 140 -41.15 3.67 -27.61
CA CYS A 140 -39.92 3.90 -28.35
C CYS A 140 -38.73 3.88 -27.39
N ASP A 141 -38.09 2.72 -27.22
CA ASP A 141 -36.68 2.64 -26.81
C ASP A 141 -35.84 2.40 -28.07
N LEU A 142 -35.58 3.48 -28.81
CA LEU A 142 -34.41 3.54 -29.66
C LEU A 142 -33.43 4.50 -28.99
N PRO A 143 -32.21 4.05 -28.63
CA PRO A 143 -31.25 4.89 -27.95
C PRO A 143 -30.79 6.03 -28.88
N PRO A 144 -30.58 7.26 -28.38
CA PRO A 144 -29.96 8.30 -29.16
C PRO A 144 -28.49 7.90 -29.45
N LEU A 145 -28.09 8.09 -30.70
CA LEU A 145 -26.76 7.78 -31.22
C LEU A 145 -25.69 8.58 -30.44
N GLY A 146 -24.90 7.91 -29.61
CA GLY A 146 -23.68 8.47 -29.00
C GLY A 146 -23.35 8.03 -27.57
N CYS A 147 -24.30 7.54 -26.77
CA CYS A 147 -23.98 7.03 -25.44
C CYS A 147 -23.42 5.59 -25.54
N ALA A 148 -22.30 5.33 -24.87
CA ALA A 148 -21.79 3.96 -24.67
C ALA A 148 -22.64 3.14 -23.67
N GLY A 149 -23.48 3.80 -22.87
CA GLY A 149 -24.43 3.21 -21.91
C GLY A 149 -25.84 3.84 -21.97
N VAL A 150 -26.56 3.86 -20.85
CA VAL A 150 -27.96 4.35 -20.76
C VAL A 150 -28.01 5.88 -20.66
N CYS A 151 -28.91 6.54 -21.39
CA CYS A 151 -29.15 7.97 -21.23
C CYS A 151 -30.11 8.23 -20.06
N CYS A 152 -29.72 9.11 -19.13
CA CYS A 152 -30.48 9.42 -17.91
C CYS A 152 -30.71 10.92 -17.78
N GLU A 153 -31.93 11.38 -18.12
CA GLU A 153 -32.34 12.80 -18.05
C GLU A 153 -31.32 13.79 -18.68
N GLY A 154 -30.65 13.38 -19.76
CA GLY A 154 -29.65 14.20 -20.47
C GLY A 154 -28.19 13.91 -20.13
N VAL A 155 -27.91 12.96 -19.24
CA VAL A 155 -26.56 12.48 -18.91
C VAL A 155 -26.33 11.08 -19.51
N CYS A 156 -25.25 10.87 -20.27
CA CYS A 156 -24.87 9.53 -20.71
C CYS A 156 -24.21 8.76 -19.55
N CYS A 157 -24.84 7.69 -19.10
CA CYS A 157 -24.27 6.79 -18.11
C CYS A 157 -23.21 5.88 -18.74
N ALA A 158 -22.19 5.51 -17.95
CA ALA A 158 -21.14 4.60 -18.35
C ALA A 158 -21.70 3.19 -18.62
N ALA A 159 -20.94 2.38 -19.36
CA ALA A 159 -21.32 1.01 -19.64
C ALA A 159 -21.49 0.20 -18.33
N GLY A 160 -22.70 -0.32 -18.08
CA GLY A 160 -23.05 -1.05 -16.86
C GLY A 160 -23.80 -0.24 -15.80
N GLU A 161 -24.08 1.04 -16.08
CA GLU A 161 -24.95 1.89 -15.28
C GLU A 161 -26.38 1.94 -15.87
N TRP A 162 -27.39 2.16 -15.02
CA TRP A 162 -28.76 2.47 -15.41
C TRP A 162 -29.19 3.82 -14.86
N CYS A 163 -30.28 4.34 -15.42
CA CYS A 163 -30.90 5.57 -14.95
C CYS A 163 -31.79 5.32 -13.74
N GLN A 164 -31.45 5.91 -12.58
CA GLN A 164 -32.31 5.92 -11.41
C GLN A 164 -32.57 7.38 -11.00
N GLN A 165 -33.80 7.86 -11.26
CA GLN A 165 -34.24 9.23 -10.90
C GLN A 165 -33.30 10.33 -11.44
N GLY A 166 -32.94 10.28 -12.72
CA GLY A 166 -32.08 11.30 -13.33
C GLY A 166 -30.60 11.20 -12.99
N ARG A 167 -30.15 10.11 -12.35
CA ARG A 167 -28.74 9.84 -12.05
C ARG A 167 -28.29 8.49 -12.59
N CYS A 168 -27.04 8.44 -13.01
CA CYS A 168 -26.38 7.20 -13.38
C CYS A 168 -26.06 6.39 -12.12
N ALA A 169 -26.64 5.20 -12.01
CA ALA A 169 -26.45 4.29 -10.90
C ALA A 169 -25.97 2.95 -11.43
N ARG A 170 -24.99 2.33 -10.75
CA ARG A 170 -24.55 0.98 -11.08
C ARG A 170 -25.26 0.00 -10.15
N GLU A 171 -25.75 -1.14 -10.64
CA GLU A 171 -25.93 -2.29 -9.73
C GLU A 171 -24.57 -2.59 -9.18
N PHE A 172 -24.51 -2.88 -7.90
CA PHE A 172 -23.37 -3.65 -7.43
C PHE A 172 -23.34 -4.97 -8.21
N PRO A 173 -22.21 -5.32 -8.86
CA PRO A 173 -22.12 -6.53 -9.64
C PRO A 173 -22.47 -7.76 -8.80
N ALA A 174 -22.95 -8.84 -9.44
CA ALA A 174 -23.28 -10.08 -8.71
C ALA A 174 -22.07 -10.67 -7.96
N ARG A 175 -20.88 -10.64 -8.59
CA ARG A 175 -19.59 -10.94 -7.95
C ARG A 175 -19.11 -9.69 -7.22
N ARG A 176 -18.94 -9.76 -5.90
CA ARG A 176 -18.62 -8.61 -5.04
C ARG A 176 -17.13 -8.51 -4.80
N VAL A 177 -16.58 -7.31 -4.90
CA VAL A 177 -15.19 -6.98 -4.57
C VAL A 177 -15.18 -6.11 -3.31
N GLY A 178 -14.63 -6.65 -2.23
CA GLY A 178 -14.48 -5.96 -0.95
C GLY A 178 -13.03 -5.62 -0.66
N ILE A 179 -12.77 -4.56 0.09
CA ILE A 179 -11.44 -4.25 0.61
C ILE A 179 -11.48 -4.01 2.13
N PHE A 180 -10.47 -4.52 2.84
CA PHE A 180 -10.28 -4.25 4.26
C PHE A 180 -10.03 -2.76 4.46
N TYR A 181 -10.65 -2.16 5.48
CA TYR A 181 -10.56 -0.74 5.76
C TYR A 181 -10.33 -0.49 7.26
N LEU A 182 -9.29 0.25 7.61
CA LEU A 182 -8.96 0.58 8.99
C LEU A 182 -9.47 1.98 9.36
N ALA A 183 -10.28 2.04 10.43
CA ALA A 183 -10.83 3.31 10.94
C ALA A 183 -10.08 3.85 12.18
N TRP A 184 -9.01 3.18 12.61
CA TRP A 184 -8.38 3.31 13.93
C TRP A 184 -7.40 4.48 14.08
N HIS A 185 -7.36 5.38 13.11
CA HIS A 185 -6.32 6.40 13.00
C HIS A 185 -6.37 7.50 14.07
N ALA A 186 -7.46 7.61 14.85
CA ALA A 186 -7.72 8.70 15.78
C ALA A 186 -6.54 9.03 16.72
N TYR A 187 -6.08 8.06 17.50
CA TYR A 187 -5.02 8.26 18.49
C TYR A 187 -3.64 8.48 17.84
N ALA A 188 -3.29 7.68 16.82
CA ALA A 188 -2.03 7.82 16.11
C ALA A 188 -1.91 9.20 15.44
N TRP A 189 -2.99 9.64 14.79
CA TRP A 189 -3.06 10.93 14.14
C TRP A 189 -2.89 12.07 15.14
N ASP A 190 -3.64 12.08 16.24
CA ASP A 190 -3.55 13.13 17.26
C ASP A 190 -2.14 13.25 17.86
N ALA A 191 -1.49 12.12 18.15
CA ALA A 191 -0.11 12.10 18.61
C ALA A 191 0.87 12.66 17.56
N VAL A 192 0.79 12.21 16.31
CA VAL A 192 1.68 12.70 15.23
C VAL A 192 1.46 14.20 14.95
N GLN A 193 0.25 14.70 15.10
CA GLN A 193 -0.06 16.11 14.86
C GLN A 193 0.61 17.06 15.86
N GLN A 194 0.99 16.57 17.04
CA GLN A 194 1.73 17.35 18.04
C GLN A 194 3.23 17.45 17.77
N LEU A 195 3.77 16.62 16.88
CA LEU A 195 5.14 16.74 16.42
C LEU A 195 5.27 17.89 15.40
N PRO A 196 6.44 18.55 15.33
CA PRO A 196 6.72 19.55 14.30
C PRO A 196 6.48 18.96 12.89
N ALA A 197 5.89 19.74 11.99
CA ALA A 197 5.51 19.23 10.66
C ALA A 197 6.67 18.62 9.85
N ASN A 198 7.90 19.12 10.04
CA ASN A 198 9.10 18.59 9.39
C ASN A 198 9.75 17.41 10.13
N ASP A 199 9.13 16.93 11.21
CA ASP A 199 9.69 15.96 12.16
C ASP A 199 8.63 14.93 12.58
N ARG A 200 8.01 14.28 11.59
CA ARG A 200 6.97 13.24 11.77
C ARG A 200 7.46 11.92 11.20
N PRO A 201 8.47 11.28 11.82
CA PRO A 201 9.05 10.06 11.28
C PRO A 201 8.04 8.89 11.30
N THR A 202 8.08 8.11 10.23
CA THR A 202 7.36 6.82 10.10
C THR A 202 8.32 5.65 10.28
N ILE A 203 7.82 4.41 10.40
CA ILE A 203 8.69 3.21 10.40
C ILE A 203 9.57 3.19 9.14
N GLU A 204 9.02 3.55 8.00
CA GLU A 204 9.77 3.70 6.75
C GLU A 204 10.90 4.74 6.84
N SER A 205 10.66 5.88 7.50
CA SER A 205 11.70 6.89 7.74
C SER A 205 12.82 6.31 8.60
N VAL A 206 12.48 5.58 9.67
CA VAL A 206 13.46 4.90 10.55
C VAL A 206 14.23 3.81 9.82
N VAL A 207 13.60 3.08 8.89
CA VAL A 207 14.30 2.10 8.08
C VAL A 207 15.36 2.80 7.22
N ARG A 208 14.98 3.87 6.52
CA ARG A 208 15.84 4.58 5.55
C ARG A 208 17.00 5.32 6.20
N ASP A 209 16.72 6.07 7.26
CA ASP A 209 17.70 6.92 7.90
C ASP A 209 18.30 6.20 9.13
N PRO A 210 19.59 5.83 9.11
CA PRO A 210 20.24 5.22 10.27
C PRO A 210 20.35 6.16 11.48
N ALA A 211 20.14 7.48 11.32
CA ALA A 211 20.12 8.42 12.43
C ALA A 211 18.82 8.40 13.23
N LEU A 212 17.73 7.87 12.65
CA LEU A 212 16.43 7.77 13.30
C LEU A 212 16.28 6.45 14.06
N THR A 213 15.51 6.47 15.15
CA THR A 213 15.20 5.31 16.00
C THR A 213 13.69 5.15 16.17
N PHE A 214 13.23 3.95 16.57
CA PHE A 214 11.82 3.74 16.91
C PHE A 214 11.41 4.57 18.12
N SER A 215 12.32 4.75 19.09
CA SER A 215 12.06 5.60 20.26
C SER A 215 11.78 7.06 19.86
N GLY A 216 12.53 7.56 18.88
CA GLY A 216 12.45 8.94 18.41
C GLY A 216 11.13 9.29 17.72
N MET A 217 10.30 8.30 17.38
CA MET A 217 9.02 8.56 16.72
C MET A 217 7.98 9.17 17.66
N LEU A 218 7.77 8.55 18.83
CA LEU A 218 6.72 8.96 19.77
C LEU A 218 7.17 8.85 21.23
N ASN A 219 7.98 7.83 21.56
CA ASN A 219 8.39 7.56 22.94
C ASN A 219 9.24 8.70 23.52
N ASP A 220 10.23 9.20 22.76
CA ASP A 220 11.14 10.25 23.21
C ASP A 220 10.44 11.62 23.36
N HIS A 221 9.25 11.75 22.75
CA HIS A 221 8.35 12.89 22.89
C HIS A 221 7.28 12.70 23.98
N GLY A 222 7.22 11.53 24.63
CA GLY A 222 6.19 11.21 25.63
C GLY A 222 4.79 10.99 25.05
N LEU A 223 4.66 10.76 23.73
CA LEU A 223 3.39 10.66 23.01
C LEU A 223 2.92 9.22 22.80
N MET A 224 3.71 8.22 23.19
CA MET A 224 3.41 6.80 22.96
C MET A 224 2.08 6.36 23.61
N GLY A 225 1.79 6.83 24.82
CA GLY A 225 0.53 6.53 25.52
C GLY A 225 -0.68 7.18 24.84
N GLN A 226 -0.54 8.43 24.40
CA GLN A 226 -1.60 9.15 23.69
C GLN A 226 -1.89 8.54 22.31
N ALA A 227 -0.87 8.01 21.64
CA ALA A 227 -1.05 7.27 20.40
C ALA A 227 -1.70 5.90 20.58
N ALA A 228 -2.03 5.49 21.81
CA ALA A 228 -2.39 4.11 22.16
C ALA A 228 -1.38 3.09 21.59
N ASN A 229 -0.09 3.44 21.58
CA ASN A 229 1.02 2.70 20.96
C ASN A 229 0.96 2.51 19.43
N PHE A 230 0.02 3.13 18.72
CA PHE A 230 -0.03 3.05 17.26
C PHE A 230 1.04 3.91 16.61
N HIS A 231 1.71 3.37 15.59
CA HIS A 231 2.74 4.07 14.82
C HIS A 231 2.44 3.99 13.33
N TYR A 232 2.67 5.08 12.60
CA TYR A 232 2.56 5.06 11.13
C TYR A 232 3.74 4.34 10.49
N HIS A 233 3.43 3.40 9.61
CA HIS A 233 4.41 2.61 8.88
C HIS A 233 4.94 3.34 7.64
N ALA A 234 4.07 4.08 6.97
CA ALA A 234 4.38 4.95 5.84
C ALA A 234 3.51 6.21 5.89
N GLU A 235 3.91 7.26 5.18
CA GLU A 235 3.13 8.50 5.09
C GLU A 235 2.10 8.37 3.96
N PRO A 236 0.78 8.51 4.26
CA PRO A 236 -0.23 8.59 3.20
C PRO A 236 0.03 9.78 2.28
N LEU A 237 -0.24 9.63 0.99
CA LEU A 237 -0.04 10.71 0.00
C LEU A 237 -0.93 11.93 0.30
N ILE A 238 -2.07 11.71 0.95
CA ILE A 238 -2.99 12.76 1.39
C ILE A 238 -2.61 13.37 2.76
N GLY A 239 -1.46 12.97 3.32
CA GLY A 239 -0.98 13.34 4.65
C GLY A 239 -1.60 12.50 5.77
N PHE A 240 -1.08 12.63 6.99
CA PHE A 240 -1.64 11.95 8.16
C PHE A 240 -3.07 12.43 8.45
N TYR A 241 -3.99 11.48 8.62
CA TYR A 241 -5.41 11.77 8.81
C TYR A 241 -6.07 10.91 9.89
N SER A 242 -7.28 11.32 10.27
CA SER A 242 -8.22 10.54 11.06
C SER A 242 -9.65 10.75 10.51
N LEU A 243 -10.53 9.77 10.72
CA LEU A 243 -11.96 9.89 10.46
C LEU A 243 -12.76 10.21 11.73
N TYR A 244 -12.11 10.72 12.76
CA TYR A 244 -12.76 11.09 14.01
C TYR A 244 -13.32 12.52 13.97
N ARG A 245 -14.55 12.67 14.45
CA ARG A 245 -15.21 13.94 14.78
C ARG A 245 -16.24 13.65 15.86
N ALA A 246 -16.27 14.39 16.96
CA ALA A 246 -17.24 14.22 18.04
C ALA A 246 -18.69 14.34 17.54
N ARG A 247 -19.65 13.70 18.21
CA ARG A 247 -21.06 13.84 17.85
C ARG A 247 -21.55 15.27 18.19
N PRO A 248 -22.50 15.84 17.43
CA PRO A 248 -23.02 17.17 17.74
C PRO A 248 -23.56 17.28 19.18
N GLY A 249 -23.00 18.19 19.97
CA GLY A 249 -23.40 18.44 21.35
C GLY A 249 -22.89 17.41 22.37
N GLU A 250 -22.09 16.44 21.94
CA GLU A 250 -21.40 15.51 22.83
C GLU A 250 -20.22 16.22 23.51
N ALA A 251 -20.07 16.02 24.82
CA ALA A 251 -18.88 16.50 25.52
C ALA A 251 -17.69 15.61 25.12
N PRO A 252 -16.50 16.18 24.88
CA PRO A 252 -15.31 15.37 24.63
C PRO A 252 -15.07 14.38 25.77
N TYR A 253 -14.57 13.19 25.43
CA TYR A 253 -14.09 12.26 26.44
C TYR A 253 -12.96 12.89 27.26
N PRO A 254 -12.85 12.59 28.57
CA PRO A 254 -11.66 12.95 29.32
C PRO A 254 -10.47 12.10 28.87
N GLU A 255 -9.26 12.56 29.18
CA GLU A 255 -8.05 11.75 29.07
C GLU A 255 -8.21 10.41 29.80
N PRO A 256 -7.68 9.30 29.26
CA PRO A 256 -6.80 9.21 28.08
C PRO A 256 -7.52 9.07 26.73
N ASP A 257 -8.85 9.07 26.70
CA ASP A 257 -9.65 8.82 25.49
C ASP A 257 -10.00 10.12 24.72
N PHE A 258 -9.38 11.25 25.08
CA PHE A 258 -9.59 12.52 24.39
C PHE A 258 -8.87 12.51 23.03
N VAL A 259 -9.61 12.84 21.97
CA VAL A 259 -9.06 13.10 20.63
C VAL A 259 -9.79 14.32 20.04
N PRO A 260 -9.09 15.31 19.46
CA PRO A 260 -9.74 16.45 18.82
C PRO A 260 -10.39 16.07 17.47
N ASP A 261 -11.36 16.87 17.02
CA ASP A 261 -11.97 16.70 15.71
C ASP A 261 -10.92 16.77 14.58
N SER A 262 -10.95 15.80 13.67
CA SER A 262 -10.12 15.86 12.47
C SER A 262 -10.67 16.89 11.49
N PRO A 263 -9.91 17.94 11.13
CA PRO A 263 -10.39 19.01 10.26
C PRO A 263 -10.68 18.53 8.83
N ASN A 264 -10.07 17.42 8.41
CA ASN A 264 -10.09 16.93 7.03
C ASN A 264 -10.89 15.64 6.85
N ALA A 265 -11.65 15.17 7.86
CA ALA A 265 -12.36 13.89 7.80
C ALA A 265 -13.26 13.75 6.55
N ALA A 266 -13.97 14.82 6.18
CA ALA A 266 -14.82 14.84 4.99
C ALA A 266 -14.02 14.71 3.68
N ALA A 267 -12.89 15.43 3.56
CA ALA A 267 -12.03 15.36 2.39
C ALA A 267 -11.36 13.98 2.25
N VAL A 268 -10.94 13.38 3.36
CA VAL A 268 -10.38 12.03 3.41
C VAL A 268 -11.42 10.99 3.00
N ALA A 269 -12.63 11.08 3.56
CA ALA A 269 -13.72 10.16 3.22
C ALA A 269 -14.11 10.26 1.74
N GLU A 270 -14.10 11.46 1.15
CA GLU A 270 -14.33 11.66 -0.29
C GLU A 270 -13.19 11.10 -1.15
N ALA A 271 -11.93 11.36 -0.79
CA ALA A 271 -10.78 10.83 -1.50
C ALA A 271 -10.80 9.29 -1.53
N HIS A 272 -11.01 8.66 -0.37
CA HIS A 272 -11.12 7.20 -0.27
C HIS A 272 -12.30 6.65 -1.09
N ALA A 273 -13.48 7.30 -1.02
CA ALA A 273 -14.64 6.88 -1.79
C ALA A 273 -14.33 6.86 -3.30
N ARG A 274 -13.73 7.94 -3.82
CA ARG A 274 -13.40 8.07 -5.24
C ARG A 274 -12.36 7.05 -5.67
N GLN A 275 -11.23 6.97 -4.97
CA GLN A 275 -10.13 6.06 -5.31
C GLN A 275 -10.59 4.60 -5.30
N LEU A 276 -11.34 4.18 -4.27
CA LEU A 276 -11.87 2.82 -4.18
C LEU A 276 -12.91 2.53 -5.25
N TRP A 277 -13.85 3.45 -5.46
CA TRP A 277 -14.92 3.28 -6.46
C TRP A 277 -14.34 3.20 -7.88
N GLU A 278 -13.44 4.11 -8.23
CA GLU A 278 -12.78 4.17 -9.53
C GLU A 278 -11.89 2.94 -9.80
N ALA A 279 -11.25 2.38 -8.76
CA ALA A 279 -10.51 1.12 -8.86
C ALA A 279 -11.42 -0.10 -9.11
N GLY A 280 -12.74 0.02 -8.87
CA GLY A 280 -13.71 -1.07 -9.05
C GLY A 280 -14.02 -1.87 -7.78
N VAL A 281 -13.81 -1.26 -6.61
CA VAL A 281 -14.18 -1.82 -5.29
C VAL A 281 -15.66 -1.54 -4.99
N ASP A 282 -16.41 -2.59 -4.66
CA ASP A 282 -17.85 -2.52 -4.41
C ASP A 282 -18.19 -2.21 -2.95
N PHE A 283 -17.35 -2.64 -2.02
CA PHE A 283 -17.56 -2.42 -0.60
C PHE A 283 -16.26 -2.37 0.20
N VAL A 284 -16.33 -1.75 1.37
CA VAL A 284 -15.32 -1.85 2.42
C VAL A 284 -15.84 -2.75 3.53
N PHE A 285 -14.97 -3.58 4.10
CA PHE A 285 -15.25 -4.24 5.37
C PHE A 285 -14.34 -3.64 6.44
N VAL A 286 -14.96 -2.91 7.36
CA VAL A 286 -14.26 -2.07 8.32
C VAL A 286 -13.85 -2.88 9.54
N ASP A 287 -12.60 -2.74 9.92
CA ASP A 287 -12.01 -3.44 11.05
C ASP A 287 -12.51 -2.92 12.39
N ALA A 288 -12.97 -3.85 13.21
CA ALA A 288 -13.23 -3.70 14.64
C ALA A 288 -12.85 -4.98 15.39
N THR A 289 -11.93 -5.78 14.83
CA THR A 289 -11.63 -7.16 15.27
C THR A 289 -11.08 -7.28 16.68
N ASN A 290 -10.47 -6.23 17.22
CA ASN A 290 -9.97 -6.19 18.60
C ASN A 290 -10.88 -5.43 19.57
N LEU A 291 -12.10 -5.07 19.17
CA LEU A 291 -13.04 -4.29 19.97
C LEU A 291 -14.33 -5.08 20.29
N PRO A 292 -14.31 -6.02 21.26
CA PRO A 292 -15.46 -6.86 21.57
C PRO A 292 -16.62 -6.15 22.25
N PHE A 293 -16.31 -5.18 23.11
CA PHE A 293 -17.29 -4.50 23.93
C PHE A 293 -17.19 -2.99 23.75
N PHE A 294 -18.31 -2.30 23.90
CA PHE A 294 -18.36 -0.86 23.84
C PHE A 294 -17.69 -0.23 25.08
N SER A 295 -16.84 0.77 24.84
CA SER A 295 -16.13 1.58 25.83
C SER A 295 -15.77 2.93 25.19
N PRO A 296 -15.37 3.96 25.97
CA PRO A 296 -14.85 5.21 25.40
C PRO A 296 -13.72 4.98 24.39
N PHE A 297 -12.75 4.13 24.74
CA PHE A 297 -11.68 3.72 23.83
C PHE A 297 -12.21 3.12 22.52
N ALA A 298 -13.13 2.15 22.60
CA ALA A 298 -13.70 1.50 21.42
C ALA A 298 -14.56 2.46 20.59
N ASP A 299 -15.19 3.45 21.22
CA ASP A 299 -15.95 4.48 20.53
C ASP A 299 -15.04 5.39 19.71
N VAL A 300 -13.99 5.92 20.33
CA VAL A 300 -13.03 6.84 19.69
C VAL A 300 -12.21 6.14 18.61
N LEU A 301 -11.76 4.90 18.87
CA LEU A 301 -10.94 4.14 17.93
C LEU A 301 -11.76 3.60 16.74
N GLY A 302 -12.96 3.08 17.00
CA GLY A 302 -13.69 2.26 16.03
C GLY A 302 -15.06 2.81 15.66
N LEU A 303 -15.99 2.84 16.61
CA LEU A 303 -17.40 3.11 16.31
C LEU A 303 -17.61 4.52 15.73
N ARG A 304 -17.06 5.55 16.37
CA ARG A 304 -17.28 6.93 15.93
C ARG A 304 -16.64 7.22 14.57
N PRO A 305 -15.40 6.80 14.28
CA PRO A 305 -14.85 6.89 12.93
C PRO A 305 -15.70 6.20 11.85
N VAL A 306 -16.31 5.05 12.17
CA VAL A 306 -17.25 4.38 11.26
C VAL A 306 -18.53 5.21 11.08
N GLU A 307 -19.10 5.78 12.13
CA GLU A 307 -20.27 6.65 12.01
C GLU A 307 -19.98 7.87 11.11
N VAL A 308 -18.81 8.50 11.25
CA VAL A 308 -18.37 9.60 10.38
C VAL A 308 -18.27 9.12 8.93
N LEU A 309 -17.72 7.93 8.67
CA LEU A 309 -17.69 7.35 7.33
C LEU A 309 -19.10 7.22 6.72
N PHE A 310 -20.08 6.74 7.50
CA PHE A 310 -21.49 6.68 7.07
C PHE A 310 -22.08 8.07 6.80
N GLU A 311 -21.80 9.06 7.66
CA GLU A 311 -22.25 10.45 7.50
C GLU A 311 -21.72 11.06 6.20
N GLU A 312 -20.41 10.98 5.98
CA GLU A 312 -19.74 11.59 4.83
C GLU A 312 -20.08 10.88 3.53
N TRP A 313 -20.11 9.54 3.50
CA TRP A 313 -20.47 8.79 2.30
C TRP A 313 -21.96 8.93 1.95
N ARG A 314 -22.83 9.10 2.95
CA ARG A 314 -24.23 9.47 2.70
C ARG A 314 -24.31 10.84 2.03
N ALA A 315 -23.58 11.84 2.54
CA ALA A 315 -23.55 13.18 1.96
C ALA A 315 -23.03 13.15 0.52
N LEU A 316 -22.03 12.33 0.22
CA LEU A 316 -21.54 12.09 -1.14
C LEU A 316 -22.64 11.52 -2.06
N ARG A 317 -23.33 10.46 -1.63
CA ARG A 317 -24.42 9.86 -2.43
C ARG A 317 -25.59 10.82 -2.65
N GLN A 318 -25.93 11.65 -1.66
CA GLN A 318 -26.95 12.70 -1.81
C GLN A 318 -26.58 13.71 -2.92
N ARG A 319 -25.27 14.00 -3.07
CA ARG A 319 -24.71 14.83 -4.15
C ARG A 319 -24.47 14.08 -5.47
N GLY A 320 -24.82 12.80 -5.55
CA GLY A 320 -24.64 11.98 -6.75
C GLY A 320 -23.24 11.39 -6.92
N VAL A 321 -22.39 11.46 -5.89
CA VAL A 321 -21.08 10.79 -5.88
C VAL A 321 -21.25 9.37 -5.37
N MET A 322 -20.85 8.40 -6.18
CA MET A 322 -20.90 6.99 -5.80
C MET A 322 -19.83 6.67 -4.76
N THR A 323 -20.15 5.71 -3.89
CA THR A 323 -19.25 5.21 -2.85
C THR A 323 -19.37 3.70 -2.76
N PRO A 324 -18.32 2.99 -2.33
CA PRO A 324 -18.47 1.60 -1.91
C PRO A 324 -19.56 1.44 -0.83
N GLN A 325 -20.11 0.23 -0.71
CA GLN A 325 -20.91 -0.15 0.45
C GLN A 325 -20.03 -0.42 1.68
N ILE A 326 -20.65 -0.51 2.86
CA ILE A 326 -19.97 -0.69 4.14
C ILE A 326 -20.49 -1.97 4.79
N ALA A 327 -19.56 -2.81 5.22
CA ALA A 327 -19.76 -3.86 6.22
C ALA A 327 -18.79 -3.64 7.38
N VAL A 328 -19.12 -4.12 8.58
CA VAL A 328 -18.17 -4.17 9.71
C VAL A 328 -17.72 -5.60 9.97
N TRP A 329 -16.51 -5.75 10.47
CA TRP A 329 -15.92 -7.02 10.92
C TRP A 329 -15.63 -6.96 12.41
N VAL A 330 -16.39 -7.71 13.20
CA VAL A 330 -16.49 -7.54 14.65
C VAL A 330 -16.39 -8.87 15.39
N PRO A 331 -15.78 -8.91 16.58
CA PRO A 331 -15.80 -10.09 17.43
C PRO A 331 -17.06 -10.10 18.30
N ILE A 332 -17.57 -11.29 18.58
CA ILE A 332 -18.75 -11.51 19.43
C ILE A 332 -18.48 -12.61 20.46
N PRO A 333 -17.46 -12.47 21.33
CA PRO A 333 -17.17 -13.48 22.34
C PRO A 333 -18.29 -13.58 23.37
N ALA A 334 -18.31 -14.66 24.15
CA ALA A 334 -19.21 -14.74 25.30
C ALA A 334 -18.89 -13.61 26.30
N LYS A 335 -19.94 -13.03 26.92
CA LYS A 335 -19.75 -12.03 27.98
C LYS A 335 -19.06 -12.67 29.19
N PRO A 336 -18.06 -12.03 29.80
CA PRO A 336 -17.49 -12.50 31.06
C PRO A 336 -18.57 -12.62 32.15
N ALA A 337 -18.47 -13.62 33.02
CA ALA A 337 -19.47 -13.88 34.04
C ALA A 337 -19.55 -12.74 35.08
N GLU A 338 -18.43 -12.07 35.31
CA GLU A 338 -18.27 -10.88 36.14
C GLU A 338 -18.84 -9.60 35.51
N HIS A 339 -19.09 -9.61 34.19
CA HIS A 339 -19.52 -8.44 33.42
C HIS A 339 -20.69 -8.76 32.47
N PRO A 340 -21.82 -9.29 32.97
CA PRO A 340 -22.99 -9.60 32.14
C PRO A 340 -23.64 -8.34 31.54
N GLU A 341 -23.39 -7.16 32.12
CA GLU A 341 -23.91 -5.86 31.69
C GLU A 341 -23.19 -5.28 30.47
N TRP A 342 -22.02 -5.81 30.10
CA TRP A 342 -21.26 -5.28 28.98
C TRP A 342 -22.05 -5.40 27.67
N ILE A 343 -21.97 -4.36 26.85
CA ILE A 343 -22.64 -4.29 25.55
C ILE A 343 -21.62 -4.66 24.49
N HIS A 344 -21.93 -5.64 23.64
CA HIS A 344 -21.06 -5.95 22.52
C HIS A 344 -21.00 -4.78 21.56
N LEU A 345 -19.82 -4.46 21.04
CA LEU A 345 -19.69 -3.38 20.05
C LEU A 345 -20.53 -3.67 18.79
N ALA A 346 -20.67 -4.95 18.43
CA ALA A 346 -21.54 -5.41 17.35
C ALA A 346 -23.00 -4.95 17.50
N GLU A 347 -23.52 -4.84 18.74
CA GLU A 347 -24.88 -4.32 18.98
C GLU A 347 -24.98 -2.82 18.62
N ARG A 348 -23.94 -2.03 18.88
CA ARG A 348 -23.87 -0.61 18.47
C ARG A 348 -23.78 -0.43 16.97
N PHE A 349 -23.01 -1.27 16.28
CA PHE A 349 -23.02 -1.29 14.83
C PHE A 349 -24.38 -1.74 14.27
N LEU A 350 -25.07 -2.65 14.95
CA LEU A 350 -26.41 -3.06 14.55
C LEU A 350 -27.43 -1.91 14.65
N GLU A 351 -27.32 -1.05 15.66
CA GLU A 351 -28.11 0.19 15.74
C GLU A 351 -27.87 1.08 14.51
N LEU A 352 -26.60 1.24 14.10
CA LEU A 352 -26.23 2.00 12.90
C LEU A 352 -26.82 1.38 11.62
N TYR A 353 -26.73 0.05 11.49
CA TYR A 353 -27.31 -0.73 10.38
C TYR A 353 -28.84 -0.64 10.30
N ASN A 354 -29.51 -0.26 11.39
CA ASN A 354 -30.96 -0.14 11.45
C ASN A 354 -31.47 1.27 11.15
N ARG A 355 -30.57 2.25 10.99
CA ARG A 355 -30.93 3.60 10.58
C ARG A 355 -31.36 3.62 9.10
N PRO A 356 -32.63 3.98 8.78
CA PRO A 356 -33.14 3.96 7.41
C PRO A 356 -32.33 4.82 6.45
N GLU A 357 -31.77 5.93 6.94
CA GLU A 357 -30.95 6.85 6.16
C GLU A 357 -29.63 6.26 5.64
N TYR A 358 -29.17 5.16 6.23
CA TYR A 358 -27.94 4.47 5.83
C TYR A 358 -28.22 3.19 5.04
N ALA A 359 -29.49 2.87 4.76
CA ALA A 359 -29.87 1.60 4.15
C ALA A 359 -29.17 1.29 2.82
N GLU A 360 -28.88 2.31 2.01
CA GLU A 360 -28.19 2.15 0.72
C GLU A 360 -26.68 1.93 0.88
N LEU A 361 -26.09 2.46 1.95
CA LEU A 361 -24.66 2.32 2.23
C LEU A 361 -24.29 0.93 2.71
N LEU A 362 -25.22 0.16 3.27
CA LEU A 362 -24.96 -1.14 3.85
C LEU A 362 -24.71 -2.20 2.77
N LEU A 363 -23.66 -3.00 2.94
CA LEU A 363 -23.47 -4.20 2.13
C LEU A 363 -24.64 -5.15 2.35
N ARG A 364 -25.30 -5.52 1.25
CA ARG A 364 -26.30 -6.57 1.22
C ARG A 364 -25.85 -7.69 0.30
N ASP A 365 -26.00 -8.92 0.77
CA ASP A 365 -25.74 -10.08 -0.06
C ASP A 365 -26.81 -10.16 -1.16
N ALA A 366 -26.37 -10.22 -2.42
CA ALA A 366 -27.28 -10.15 -3.57
C ALA A 366 -28.25 -11.34 -3.65
N ARG A 367 -27.89 -12.50 -3.09
CA ARG A 367 -28.72 -13.71 -3.14
C ARG A 367 -29.81 -13.70 -2.07
N THR A 368 -29.49 -13.20 -0.87
CA THR A 368 -30.39 -13.24 0.29
C THR A 368 -31.07 -11.90 0.60
N GLY A 369 -30.54 -10.79 0.08
CA GLY A 369 -30.96 -9.42 0.41
C GLY A 369 -30.59 -8.96 1.84
N LYS A 370 -29.98 -9.85 2.64
CA LYS A 370 -29.61 -9.59 4.03
C LYS A 370 -28.39 -8.68 4.12
N LYS A 371 -28.36 -7.83 5.14
CA LYS A 371 -27.21 -7.01 5.50
C LYS A 371 -26.06 -7.93 5.92
N VAL A 372 -24.83 -7.59 5.55
CA VAL A 372 -23.65 -8.39 5.90
C VAL A 372 -22.92 -7.75 7.08
N MET A 373 -22.64 -8.55 8.11
CA MET A 373 -21.77 -8.23 9.22
C MET A 373 -20.79 -9.38 9.40
N PHE A 374 -19.50 -9.16 9.15
CA PHE A 374 -18.50 -10.20 9.28
C PHE A 374 -18.21 -10.47 10.76
N ILE A 375 -18.02 -11.73 11.10
CA ILE A 375 -17.74 -12.18 12.46
C ILE A 375 -16.32 -12.71 12.55
N VAL A 376 -15.57 -12.26 13.56
CA VAL A 376 -14.28 -12.84 13.92
C VAL A 376 -14.47 -14.29 14.39
N ASP A 377 -13.75 -15.22 13.76
CA ASP A 377 -13.76 -16.63 14.16
C ASP A 377 -12.36 -17.23 14.07
N HIS A 378 -11.68 -17.30 15.22
CA HIS A 378 -10.44 -18.05 15.39
C HIS A 378 -10.39 -18.73 16.76
N GLY A 379 -9.49 -19.70 16.92
CA GLY A 379 -9.42 -20.52 18.14
C GLY A 379 -9.15 -19.74 19.44
N GLY A 380 -8.61 -18.52 19.35
CA GLY A 380 -8.36 -17.65 20.52
C GLY A 380 -9.55 -16.76 20.89
N LEU A 381 -10.49 -16.53 19.97
CA LEU A 381 -11.67 -15.69 20.19
C LEU A 381 -12.87 -16.27 19.40
N PRO A 382 -13.41 -17.42 19.84
CA PRO A 382 -14.53 -18.05 19.16
C PRO A 382 -15.81 -17.20 19.32
N PRO A 383 -16.68 -17.13 18.30
CA PRO A 383 -17.95 -16.43 18.40
C PRO A 383 -18.92 -17.15 19.34
N ASP A 384 -19.67 -16.37 20.12
CA ASP A 384 -20.75 -16.88 20.98
C ASP A 384 -22.03 -17.10 20.16
N PRO A 385 -22.55 -18.35 20.05
CA PRO A 385 -23.72 -18.65 19.24
C PRO A 385 -24.99 -17.90 19.67
N ALA A 386 -25.14 -17.58 20.97
CA ALA A 386 -26.30 -16.85 21.46
C ALA A 386 -26.27 -15.38 21.00
N THR A 387 -25.11 -14.74 21.08
CA THR A 387 -24.90 -13.38 20.57
C THR A 387 -25.08 -13.33 19.05
N GLU A 388 -24.56 -14.32 18.33
CA GLU A 388 -24.74 -14.39 16.87
C GLU A 388 -26.22 -14.52 16.48
N ALA A 389 -26.99 -15.35 17.19
CA ALA A 389 -28.43 -15.49 16.95
C ALA A 389 -29.19 -14.18 17.19
N VAL A 390 -28.76 -13.35 18.15
CA VAL A 390 -29.33 -12.02 18.39
C VAL A 390 -29.06 -11.10 17.19
N LEU A 391 -27.83 -11.09 16.66
CA LEU A 391 -27.47 -10.29 15.49
C LEU A 391 -28.26 -10.72 14.25
N GLN A 392 -28.33 -12.04 13.98
CA GLN A 392 -29.07 -12.59 12.85
C GLN A 392 -30.58 -12.30 12.95
N SER A 393 -31.15 -12.39 14.16
CA SER A 393 -32.56 -12.06 14.41
C SER A 393 -32.84 -10.58 14.19
N ASN A 394 -31.91 -9.70 14.60
CA ASN A 394 -32.02 -8.24 14.51
C ASN A 394 -33.40 -7.73 14.96
N GLY A 395 -33.81 -8.07 16.18
CA GLY A 395 -35.13 -7.70 16.72
C GLY A 395 -36.30 -8.35 15.98
N GLY A 396 -36.12 -9.54 15.39
CA GLY A 396 -37.14 -10.30 14.67
C GLY A 396 -37.23 -10.03 13.17
N ARG A 397 -36.43 -9.10 12.62
CA ARG A 397 -36.37 -8.81 11.16
C ARG A 397 -35.72 -9.93 10.34
N GLN A 398 -34.85 -10.72 10.97
CA GLN A 398 -34.11 -11.82 10.32
C GLN A 398 -33.29 -11.39 9.09
N ASP A 399 -32.80 -10.16 9.08
CA ASP A 399 -32.25 -9.47 7.90
C ASP A 399 -30.73 -9.28 7.95
N VAL A 400 -30.02 -9.96 8.85
CA VAL A 400 -28.55 -9.93 8.95
C VAL A 400 -27.96 -11.30 8.64
N LEU A 401 -26.89 -11.31 7.86
CA LEU A 401 -26.04 -12.45 7.56
C LEU A 401 -24.70 -12.26 8.26
N THR A 402 -24.19 -13.31 8.90
CA THR A 402 -22.96 -13.30 9.71
C THR A 402 -21.89 -14.24 9.15
N PRO A 403 -21.17 -13.89 8.07
CA PRO A 403 -20.09 -14.72 7.56
C PRO A 403 -18.89 -14.72 8.52
N HIS A 404 -18.34 -15.90 8.80
CA HIS A 404 -17.17 -16.06 9.65
C HIS A 404 -15.91 -15.75 8.84
N LEU A 405 -15.03 -14.91 9.39
CA LEU A 405 -13.86 -14.37 8.71
C LEU A 405 -12.65 -14.36 9.65
N TRP A 406 -11.51 -14.90 9.18
CA TRP A 406 -10.21 -14.78 9.84
C TRP A 406 -9.04 -14.91 8.84
N GLY A 407 -7.79 -14.90 9.29
CA GLY A 407 -6.60 -15.02 8.45
C GLY A 407 -5.87 -16.34 8.69
N LEU A 408 -5.05 -16.77 7.73
CA LEU A 408 -4.21 -17.97 7.86
C LEU A 408 -5.04 -19.22 8.20
N LEU A 409 -6.10 -19.48 7.43
CA LEU A 409 -7.03 -20.57 7.70
C LEU A 409 -6.50 -21.91 7.19
N SER A 410 -6.75 -22.97 7.95
CA SER A 410 -6.47 -24.34 7.50
C SER A 410 -7.45 -24.78 6.40
N ASP A 411 -7.10 -25.81 5.64
CA ASP A 411 -8.03 -26.41 4.67
C ASP A 411 -9.34 -26.87 5.32
N ALA A 412 -9.28 -27.35 6.57
CA ALA A 412 -10.45 -27.77 7.32
C ALA A 412 -11.38 -26.59 7.65
N ASP A 413 -10.82 -25.43 8.03
CA ASP A 413 -11.59 -24.20 8.26
C ASP A 413 -12.27 -23.70 6.98
N LEU A 414 -11.53 -23.70 5.86
CA LEU A 414 -12.05 -23.29 4.55
C LEU A 414 -13.18 -24.22 4.08
N VAL A 415 -13.02 -25.54 4.26
CA VAL A 415 -14.07 -26.52 3.97
C VAL A 415 -15.28 -26.34 4.89
N ALA A 416 -15.09 -25.93 6.14
CA ALA A 416 -16.17 -25.65 7.08
C ALA A 416 -16.94 -24.36 6.77
N GLY A 417 -16.58 -23.61 5.72
CA GLY A 417 -17.27 -22.39 5.31
C GLY A 417 -16.72 -21.10 5.91
N LYS A 418 -15.62 -21.16 6.66
CA LYS A 418 -14.93 -19.95 7.12
C LYS A 418 -14.22 -19.29 5.94
N ALA A 419 -14.35 -17.97 5.83
CA ALA A 419 -13.67 -17.18 4.80
C ALA A 419 -12.34 -16.64 5.33
N ALA A 420 -11.35 -16.51 4.44
CA ALA A 420 -10.08 -15.90 4.77
C ALA A 420 -10.02 -14.44 4.27
N TRP A 421 -9.71 -13.46 5.14
CA TRP A 421 -9.37 -12.10 4.69
C TRP A 421 -7.92 -12.01 4.20
N MET A 422 -7.05 -12.89 4.71
CA MET A 422 -5.66 -13.07 4.29
C MET A 422 -5.33 -14.56 4.21
N GLN A 423 -4.97 -15.04 3.03
CA GLN A 423 -4.52 -16.42 2.82
C GLN A 423 -3.20 -16.44 2.04
N PRO A 424 -2.16 -17.15 2.52
CA PRO A 424 -0.85 -17.16 1.88
C PRO A 424 -0.82 -18.05 0.63
N CYS A 425 0.14 -17.77 -0.26
CA CYS A 425 0.47 -18.70 -1.34
C CYS A 425 0.98 -20.03 -0.79
N GLN A 426 0.77 -21.10 -1.55
CA GLN A 426 1.20 -22.44 -1.24
C GLN A 426 2.23 -22.91 -2.27
N THR A 427 3.23 -23.63 -1.79
CA THR A 427 4.11 -24.43 -2.65
C THR A 427 3.32 -25.55 -3.34
N PRO A 428 3.88 -26.18 -4.40
CA PRO A 428 3.26 -27.38 -5.00
C PRO A 428 3.01 -28.53 -4.02
N ALA A 429 3.72 -28.56 -2.88
CA ALA A 429 3.53 -29.53 -1.82
C ALA A 429 2.43 -29.15 -0.80
N GLY A 430 1.73 -28.02 -1.01
CA GLY A 430 0.66 -27.52 -0.14
C GLY A 430 1.13 -26.73 1.10
N ALA A 431 2.43 -26.53 1.28
CA ALA A 431 2.97 -25.75 2.40
C ALA A 431 2.90 -24.25 2.10
N TRP A 432 2.47 -23.44 3.07
CA TRP A 432 2.46 -21.98 2.97
C TRP A 432 3.86 -21.42 2.76
N THR A 433 3.98 -20.38 1.93
CA THR A 433 5.25 -19.73 1.63
C THR A 433 5.10 -18.21 1.56
N THR A 434 6.16 -17.49 1.89
CA THR A 434 6.33 -16.03 1.66
C THR A 434 7.28 -15.75 0.49
N LEU A 435 7.92 -16.77 -0.07
CA LEU A 435 8.74 -16.65 -1.28
C LEU A 435 7.83 -16.72 -2.50
N ILE A 436 7.72 -15.59 -3.20
CA ILE A 436 6.91 -15.48 -4.42
C ILE A 436 7.85 -15.52 -5.62
N ALA A 437 7.60 -16.45 -6.53
CA ALA A 437 8.30 -16.56 -7.81
C ALA A 437 7.32 -16.35 -8.96
N ALA A 438 7.81 -15.79 -10.07
CA ALA A 438 6.99 -15.48 -11.23
C ALA A 438 6.41 -16.73 -11.91
N ASP A 439 7.18 -17.81 -11.94
CA ASP A 439 6.86 -19.08 -12.61
C ASP A 439 6.11 -20.10 -11.74
N VAL A 440 5.96 -19.82 -10.44
CA VAL A 440 5.24 -20.68 -9.50
C VAL A 440 3.84 -20.11 -9.24
N PRO A 441 2.75 -20.87 -9.45
CA PRO A 441 1.41 -20.43 -9.08
C PRO A 441 1.30 -20.12 -7.59
N CYS A 442 0.56 -19.09 -7.21
CA CYS A 442 0.32 -18.80 -5.79
C CYS A 442 -0.52 -19.90 -5.12
N ALA A 443 -1.58 -20.38 -5.78
CA ALA A 443 -2.43 -21.47 -5.30
C ALA A 443 -2.93 -21.30 -3.85
N GLN A 444 -3.26 -20.07 -3.45
CA GLN A 444 -3.80 -19.81 -2.11
C GLN A 444 -5.19 -20.46 -1.92
N GLY A 445 -5.47 -20.87 -0.69
CA GLY A 445 -6.75 -21.49 -0.31
C GLY A 445 -7.93 -20.50 -0.36
N PHE A 446 -9.13 -21.04 -0.53
CA PHE A 446 -10.39 -20.28 -0.51
C PHE A 446 -11.56 -21.18 -0.08
N THR A 447 -12.66 -20.59 0.36
CA THR A 447 -13.87 -21.35 0.73
C THR A 447 -14.91 -21.32 -0.36
N ARG A 448 -15.68 -22.40 -0.50
CA ARG A 448 -16.89 -22.51 -1.34
C ARG A 448 -18.18 -22.65 -0.53
N GLN A 449 -18.07 -22.71 0.79
CA GLN A 449 -19.16 -23.06 1.70
C GLN A 449 -19.55 -21.91 2.64
N SER A 450 -19.00 -20.71 2.42
CA SER A 450 -19.41 -19.54 3.19
C SER A 450 -20.90 -19.26 2.98
N PRO A 451 -21.59 -18.65 3.95
CA PRO A 451 -22.92 -18.09 3.72
C PRO A 451 -22.95 -17.09 2.54
N LEU A 452 -21.81 -16.50 2.18
CA LEU A 452 -21.63 -15.63 1.01
C LEU A 452 -21.40 -16.38 -0.32
N GLY A 453 -21.30 -17.72 -0.30
CA GLY A 453 -20.90 -18.53 -1.46
C GLY A 453 -19.39 -18.75 -1.47
N THR A 454 -18.76 -18.54 -2.63
CA THR A 454 -17.30 -18.66 -2.79
C THR A 454 -16.60 -17.38 -2.35
N VAL A 455 -15.67 -17.48 -1.41
CA VAL A 455 -14.89 -16.33 -0.89
C VAL A 455 -13.41 -16.62 -1.01
N LEU A 456 -12.68 -15.72 -1.67
CA LEU A 456 -11.24 -15.77 -1.87
C LEU A 456 -10.64 -14.41 -1.54
N SER A 457 -9.44 -14.41 -0.94
CA SER A 457 -8.69 -13.17 -0.68
C SER A 457 -7.44 -13.01 -1.54
N VAL A 458 -7.10 -11.75 -1.79
CA VAL A 458 -5.86 -11.30 -2.43
C VAL A 458 -5.27 -10.12 -1.65
N SER A 459 -3.97 -9.92 -1.77
CA SER A 459 -3.23 -8.93 -0.99
C SER A 459 -1.95 -8.53 -1.68
N THR A 460 -1.48 -7.30 -1.40
CA THR A 460 -0.17 -6.87 -1.88
C THR A 460 0.97 -7.47 -1.08
N SER A 461 0.76 -7.83 0.18
CA SER A 461 1.74 -8.50 1.06
C SER A 461 0.99 -9.35 2.07
N TYR A 462 1.57 -10.41 2.59
CA TYR A 462 0.99 -11.15 3.71
C TYR A 462 2.09 -11.71 4.60
N GLN A 463 1.77 -11.91 5.87
CA GLN A 463 2.68 -12.43 6.88
C GLN A 463 2.23 -13.79 7.39
N LEU A 464 3.22 -14.63 7.74
CA LEU A 464 3.00 -15.88 8.48
C LEU A 464 3.24 -15.73 9.98
N ALA A 465 3.95 -14.66 10.38
CA ALA A 465 4.17 -14.28 11.77
C ALA A 465 4.49 -12.77 11.83
N TYR A 466 5.68 -12.34 12.26
CA TYR A 466 6.02 -10.91 12.34
C TYR A 466 6.47 -10.37 10.98
N ALA A 467 5.72 -9.44 10.38
CA ALA A 467 6.10 -8.80 9.12
C ALA A 467 7.48 -8.11 9.17
N SER A 468 7.93 -7.69 10.35
CA SER A 468 9.25 -7.09 10.55
C SER A 468 10.40 -8.10 10.66
N LEU A 469 10.17 -9.41 10.52
CA LEU A 469 11.23 -10.42 10.57
C LEU A 469 11.60 -10.94 9.17
N PRO A 470 12.87 -11.34 8.95
CA PRO A 470 13.32 -11.84 7.66
C PRO A 470 12.47 -13.02 7.18
N PHE A 471 11.99 -12.93 5.93
CA PHE A 471 11.17 -13.94 5.26
C PHE A 471 9.82 -14.28 5.93
N GLN A 472 9.37 -13.52 6.93
CA GLN A 472 8.08 -13.77 7.58
C GLN A 472 6.90 -13.04 6.92
N ALA A 473 7.19 -12.10 6.02
CA ALA A 473 6.22 -11.52 5.10
C ALA A 473 6.66 -11.69 3.64
N SER A 474 5.69 -11.81 2.73
CA SER A 474 5.93 -11.89 1.28
C SER A 474 6.37 -10.57 0.67
N GLY A 475 5.96 -9.44 1.25
CA GLY A 475 6.23 -8.11 0.70
C GLY A 475 5.47 -7.89 -0.62
N LYS A 476 5.47 -6.64 -1.09
CA LYS A 476 4.83 -6.26 -2.34
C LYS A 476 5.54 -6.81 -3.57
N ASN A 477 6.86 -6.95 -3.51
CA ASN A 477 7.70 -7.46 -4.60
C ASN A 477 7.38 -6.80 -5.93
N GLU A 478 7.42 -5.47 -5.97
CA GLU A 478 7.11 -4.69 -7.18
C GLU A 478 5.69 -4.97 -7.75
N GLY A 479 4.79 -5.57 -6.95
CA GLY A 479 3.43 -5.96 -7.37
C GLY A 479 3.27 -7.44 -7.68
N LEU A 480 4.35 -8.23 -7.63
CA LEU A 480 4.32 -9.65 -7.94
C LEU A 480 3.37 -10.42 -7.03
N THR A 481 3.41 -10.17 -5.71
CA THR A 481 2.54 -10.87 -4.75
C THR A 481 1.07 -10.70 -5.08
N LEU A 482 0.62 -9.45 -5.32
CA LEU A 482 -0.75 -9.15 -5.70
C LEU A 482 -1.13 -9.87 -6.99
N THR A 483 -0.27 -9.78 -8.00
CA THR A 483 -0.52 -10.34 -9.32
C THR A 483 -0.67 -11.86 -9.27
N LYS A 484 0.23 -12.55 -8.56
CA LYS A 484 0.16 -14.01 -8.40
C LYS A 484 -1.07 -14.45 -7.62
N GLN A 485 -1.54 -13.67 -6.65
CA GLN A 485 -2.80 -13.95 -5.96
C GLN A 485 -4.02 -13.72 -6.87
N PHE A 486 -3.97 -12.73 -7.76
CA PHE A 486 -5.03 -12.50 -8.76
C PHE A 486 -5.12 -13.59 -9.83
N GLU A 487 -4.02 -14.28 -10.18
CA GLU A 487 -4.10 -15.46 -11.06
C GLU A 487 -5.10 -16.50 -10.53
N THR A 488 -5.07 -16.77 -9.21
CA THR A 488 -6.05 -17.66 -8.58
C THR A 488 -7.46 -17.05 -8.61
N ALA A 489 -7.60 -15.74 -8.39
CA ALA A 489 -8.89 -15.05 -8.46
C ALA A 489 -9.51 -15.13 -9.86
N PHE A 490 -8.70 -15.01 -10.92
CA PHE A 490 -9.15 -15.18 -12.31
C PHE A 490 -9.65 -16.61 -12.54
N ALA A 491 -8.89 -17.62 -12.10
CA ALA A 491 -9.27 -19.01 -12.28
C ALA A 491 -10.54 -19.40 -11.49
N VAL A 492 -10.72 -18.86 -10.29
CA VAL A 492 -11.82 -19.21 -9.38
C VAL A 492 -13.10 -18.42 -9.68
N GLN A 493 -12.99 -17.15 -10.05
CA GLN A 493 -14.14 -16.23 -10.19
C GLN A 493 -15.07 -16.25 -8.96
N PRO A 494 -14.57 -15.94 -7.75
CA PRO A 494 -15.34 -16.07 -6.52
C PRO A 494 -16.58 -15.16 -6.51
N ASP A 495 -17.60 -15.56 -5.75
CA ASP A 495 -18.77 -14.70 -5.48
C ASP A 495 -18.36 -13.44 -4.72
N TYR A 496 -17.38 -13.58 -3.80
CA TYR A 496 -16.76 -12.48 -3.07
C TYR A 496 -15.23 -12.55 -3.15
N LEU A 497 -14.63 -11.53 -3.75
CA LEU A 497 -13.20 -11.29 -3.72
C LEU A 497 -12.90 -10.28 -2.62
N LEU A 498 -12.11 -10.68 -1.61
CA LEU A 498 -11.67 -9.78 -0.53
C LEU A 498 -10.24 -9.32 -0.79
N ILE A 499 -10.00 -8.02 -0.70
CA ILE A 499 -8.69 -7.41 -0.87
C ILE A 499 -8.19 -6.97 0.50
N ASN A 500 -6.94 -7.26 0.78
CA ASN A 500 -6.25 -6.88 2.00
C ASN A 500 -5.02 -6.04 1.63
N SER A 501 -4.95 -4.75 1.90
CA SER A 501 -5.90 -3.85 2.58
C SER A 501 -5.89 -2.46 1.93
N TRP A 502 -6.82 -1.58 2.30
CA TRP A 502 -6.80 -0.18 1.86
C TRP A 502 -5.76 0.61 2.65
N ASN A 503 -6.00 0.83 3.94
CA ASN A 503 -5.31 1.86 4.74
C ASN A 503 -4.95 1.45 6.18
N GLU A 504 -4.52 0.22 6.40
CA GLU A 504 -3.96 -0.27 7.67
C GLU A 504 -2.53 0.25 7.95
N LEU A 505 -2.30 1.55 7.74
CA LEU A 505 -0.96 2.16 7.74
C LEU A 505 -0.40 2.35 9.16
N ILE A 506 -1.16 1.98 10.18
CA ILE A 506 -0.74 1.99 11.58
C ILE A 506 -0.78 0.58 12.16
N ALA A 507 0.18 0.26 13.02
CA ALA A 507 0.11 -0.93 13.87
C ALA A 507 0.64 -0.62 15.26
N GLN A 508 0.50 -1.58 16.18
CA GLN A 508 1.14 -1.55 17.50
C GLN A 508 2.37 -2.46 17.50
N PRO A 509 3.48 -2.05 18.14
CA PRO A 509 4.64 -2.91 18.31
C PRO A 509 4.34 -3.98 19.37
N GLN A 510 4.93 -5.16 19.19
CA GLN A 510 4.95 -6.22 20.19
C GLN A 510 6.35 -6.30 20.82
N PRO A 511 6.46 -6.61 22.12
CA PRO A 511 7.74 -6.95 22.73
C PRO A 511 8.38 -8.11 21.97
N ASN A 512 9.67 -7.99 21.65
CA ASN A 512 10.41 -9.06 20.99
C ASN A 512 10.46 -10.31 21.89
N PRO A 513 9.84 -11.45 21.49
CA PRO A 513 9.82 -12.66 22.30
C PRO A 513 11.07 -13.52 22.10
N TYR A 514 11.93 -13.19 21.13
CA TYR A 514 13.09 -13.99 20.79
C TYR A 514 14.28 -13.67 21.71
N ALA A 515 15.13 -14.67 21.91
CA ALA A 515 16.30 -14.53 22.75
C ALA A 515 17.34 -13.58 22.12
N ALA A 516 17.98 -12.76 22.97
CA ALA A 516 18.96 -11.76 22.53
C ALA A 516 20.16 -12.34 21.75
N ASN A 517 20.44 -13.64 21.89
CA ASN A 517 21.50 -14.32 21.16
C ASN A 517 21.20 -14.53 19.67
N LEU A 518 19.98 -14.25 19.19
CA LEU A 518 19.65 -14.22 17.76
C LEU A 518 20.13 -12.93 17.06
N GLY A 519 20.70 -11.98 17.81
CA GLY A 519 21.28 -10.75 17.26
C GLY A 519 20.28 -9.94 16.43
N ASN A 520 20.78 -9.26 15.39
CA ASN A 520 19.93 -8.45 14.51
C ASN A 520 18.95 -9.25 13.64
N LEU A 521 19.12 -10.56 13.50
CA LEU A 521 18.21 -11.44 12.76
C LEU A 521 16.90 -11.71 13.51
N GLY A 522 16.93 -11.58 14.84
CA GLY A 522 15.73 -11.64 15.70
C GLY A 522 15.03 -10.30 15.86
N ARG A 523 15.46 -9.25 15.17
CA ARG A 523 14.96 -7.87 15.31
C ARG A 523 14.22 -7.41 14.06
N SER A 524 13.55 -6.27 14.15
CA SER A 524 12.81 -5.62 13.05
C SER A 524 13.70 -5.30 11.84
N LEU A 525 13.98 -6.31 11.00
CA LEU A 525 14.96 -6.30 9.89
C LEU A 525 16.27 -5.58 10.27
N GLY A 526 16.82 -5.95 11.43
CA GLY A 526 18.07 -5.41 11.95
C GLY A 526 17.97 -4.02 12.61
N LYS A 527 16.77 -3.45 12.79
CA LYS A 527 16.56 -2.18 13.50
C LYS A 527 16.17 -2.41 14.96
N TYR A 528 16.75 -1.60 15.85
CA TYR A 528 16.54 -1.60 17.30
C TYR A 528 16.85 -0.22 17.87
N SER A 529 16.16 0.18 18.94
CA SER A 529 16.48 1.42 19.67
C SER A 529 17.27 1.08 20.93
N PRO A 530 18.58 1.37 20.97
CA PRO A 530 19.38 1.11 22.16
C PRO A 530 18.90 1.96 23.34
N PRO A 531 19.17 1.51 24.58
CA PRO A 531 18.88 2.30 25.76
C PRO A 531 19.65 3.63 25.71
N GLN A 532 18.96 4.73 26.02
CA GLN A 532 19.59 6.06 26.08
C GLN A 532 20.54 6.18 27.28
N ASP A 533 20.24 5.48 28.37
CA ASP A 533 21.09 5.34 29.54
C ASP A 533 20.98 3.93 30.18
N PRO A 534 21.88 3.54 31.09
CA PRO A 534 21.91 2.20 31.71
C PRO A 534 20.66 1.83 32.55
N THR A 535 19.77 2.77 32.82
CA THR A 535 18.56 2.61 33.65
C THR A 535 17.28 2.51 32.82
N THR A 536 17.31 2.96 31.56
CA THR A 536 16.21 2.75 30.60
C THR A 536 16.38 1.44 29.84
N PRO A 537 15.37 0.58 29.72
CA PRO A 537 15.42 -0.54 28.79
C PRO A 537 15.37 -0.01 27.35
N GLY A 538 16.22 -0.54 26.46
CA GLY A 538 16.11 -0.24 25.03
C GLY A 538 14.86 -0.90 24.44
N LEU A 539 14.34 -0.33 23.36
CA LEU A 539 13.10 -0.77 22.73
C LEU A 539 13.42 -1.78 21.63
N ASP A 540 13.19 -3.06 21.95
CA ASP A 540 13.27 -4.20 21.03
C ASP A 540 11.86 -4.65 20.67
N TRP A 541 11.37 -4.12 19.55
CA TRP A 541 10.01 -4.28 19.09
C TRP A 541 9.96 -5.05 17.79
N LEU A 542 8.90 -5.86 17.64
CA LEU A 542 8.52 -6.50 16.40
C LEU A 542 7.13 -6.06 15.98
N TRP A 543 6.89 -6.07 14.68
CA TRP A 543 5.62 -5.68 14.09
C TRP A 543 4.99 -6.89 13.42
N VAL A 544 3.76 -7.20 13.83
CA VAL A 544 3.00 -8.31 13.27
C VAL A 544 2.45 -7.92 11.92
N ASP A 545 1.67 -6.84 11.88
CA ASP A 545 0.78 -6.55 10.76
C ASP A 545 1.46 -5.80 9.61
N ALA A 546 2.38 -4.90 9.90
CA ALA A 546 2.98 -4.02 8.89
C ALA A 546 4.46 -3.76 9.21
N TYR A 547 5.27 -3.48 8.20
CA TYR A 547 6.65 -3.01 8.41
C TYR A 547 7.15 -2.17 7.23
N GLY A 548 7.11 -0.84 7.37
CA GLY A 548 7.37 0.07 6.26
C GLY A 548 6.41 -0.11 5.07
N ALA A 549 6.63 0.62 3.98
CA ALA A 549 5.74 0.56 2.82
C ALA A 549 5.81 -0.76 2.02
N GLU A 550 6.91 -1.51 2.11
CA GLU A 550 7.08 -2.78 1.37
C GLU A 550 6.34 -3.96 2.00
N PHE A 551 6.35 -4.09 3.33
CA PHE A 551 5.75 -5.25 4.00
C PHE A 551 4.36 -4.98 4.57
N VAL A 552 3.90 -3.73 4.53
CA VAL A 552 2.49 -3.41 4.75
C VAL A 552 1.64 -3.96 3.61
N ARG A 553 0.40 -4.35 3.93
CA ARG A 553 -0.55 -4.95 2.99
C ARG A 553 -1.37 -3.90 2.22
N ASP A 554 -1.18 -2.64 2.59
CA ASP A 554 -1.98 -1.50 2.13
C ASP A 554 -1.72 -1.07 0.70
N ILE A 555 -2.81 -0.62 0.09
CA ILE A 555 -2.88 -0.15 -1.29
C ILE A 555 -3.10 1.37 -1.36
N GLU A 556 -3.52 2.01 -0.25
CA GLU A 556 -3.64 3.46 -0.17
C GLU A 556 -2.35 4.12 -0.70
N PRO A 557 -2.47 5.12 -1.60
CA PRO A 557 -1.32 5.85 -2.08
C PRO A 557 -0.47 6.43 -0.95
N THR A 558 0.85 6.21 -1.02
CA THR A 558 1.81 6.73 -0.06
C THR A 558 2.77 7.71 -0.73
N VAL A 559 3.48 8.52 0.05
CA VAL A 559 4.60 9.34 -0.46
C VAL A 559 5.64 8.48 -1.17
N GLU A 560 5.86 7.26 -0.68
CA GLU A 560 6.88 6.35 -1.21
C GLU A 560 6.52 5.77 -2.58
N TYR A 561 5.33 5.22 -2.69
CA TYR A 561 4.94 4.44 -3.87
C TYR A 561 3.95 5.17 -4.77
N GLY A 562 3.56 6.39 -4.41
CA GLY A 562 2.52 7.14 -5.12
C GLY A 562 1.28 6.27 -5.30
N THR A 563 0.73 6.26 -6.51
CA THR A 563 -0.46 5.48 -6.87
C THR A 563 -0.15 4.07 -7.37
N LYS A 564 1.13 3.65 -7.44
CA LYS A 564 1.56 2.42 -8.13
C LYS A 564 0.71 1.19 -7.81
N TYR A 565 0.46 0.93 -6.53
CA TYR A 565 -0.28 -0.26 -6.11
C TYR A 565 -1.80 -0.12 -6.27
N LEU A 566 -2.32 1.11 -6.21
CA LEU A 566 -3.71 1.40 -6.57
C LEU A 566 -3.94 1.19 -8.08
N ASP A 567 -3.01 1.65 -8.91
CA ASP A 567 -3.05 1.48 -10.36
C ASP A 567 -2.96 -0.01 -10.75
N LEU A 568 -2.09 -0.76 -10.08
CA LEU A 568 -1.99 -2.21 -10.25
C LEU A 568 -3.28 -2.92 -9.81
N LEU A 569 -3.85 -2.56 -8.66
CA LEU A 569 -5.12 -3.12 -8.22
C LEU A 569 -6.24 -2.84 -9.25
N ALA A 570 -6.35 -1.60 -9.73
CA ALA A 570 -7.34 -1.23 -10.73
C ALA A 570 -7.15 -2.04 -12.04
N SER A 571 -5.91 -2.26 -12.47
CA SER A 571 -5.60 -3.17 -13.59
C SER A 571 -6.06 -4.60 -13.34
N CYS A 572 -5.74 -5.17 -12.17
CA CYS A 572 -6.17 -6.51 -11.80
C CYS A 572 -7.69 -6.65 -11.74
N LEU A 573 -8.38 -5.64 -11.22
CA LEU A 573 -9.84 -5.62 -11.17
C LEU A 573 -10.45 -5.48 -12.56
N ARG A 574 -9.89 -4.70 -13.49
CA ARG A 574 -10.36 -4.69 -14.89
C ARG A 574 -10.26 -6.06 -15.55
N VAL A 575 -9.11 -6.74 -15.38
CA VAL A 575 -8.93 -8.11 -15.89
C VAL A 575 -9.93 -9.07 -15.24
N TYR A 576 -10.06 -9.04 -13.91
CA TYR A 576 -11.01 -9.87 -13.18
C TYR A 576 -12.45 -9.67 -13.66
N ARG A 577 -12.87 -8.42 -13.84
CA ARG A 577 -14.23 -8.04 -14.27
C ARG A 577 -14.53 -8.42 -15.72
N SER A 578 -13.52 -8.55 -16.57
CA SER A 578 -13.71 -9.09 -17.93
C SER A 578 -14.19 -10.54 -17.93
N GLY A 579 -14.04 -11.26 -16.81
CA GLY A 579 -14.50 -12.64 -16.65
C GLY A 579 -13.56 -13.69 -17.25
N VAL A 580 -12.36 -13.29 -17.68
CA VAL A 580 -11.33 -14.24 -18.11
C VAL A 580 -10.88 -15.11 -16.94
N THR A 581 -10.52 -16.35 -17.25
CA THR A 581 -9.98 -17.29 -16.25
C THR A 581 -8.45 -17.33 -16.21
N ALA A 582 -7.80 -16.67 -17.16
CA ALA A 582 -6.36 -16.42 -17.23
C ALA A 582 -6.10 -15.22 -18.17
N CYS A 583 -4.97 -14.55 -17.99
CA CYS A 583 -4.56 -13.44 -18.85
C CYS A 583 -4.41 -13.85 -20.33
N THR A 584 -5.17 -13.19 -21.21
CA THR A 584 -5.07 -13.35 -22.67
C THR A 584 -3.86 -12.60 -23.24
N PRO A 585 -3.44 -12.86 -24.50
CA PRO A 585 -2.38 -12.08 -25.16
C PRO A 585 -2.66 -10.58 -25.18
N GLU A 586 -3.91 -10.18 -25.40
CA GLU A 586 -4.32 -8.77 -25.42
C GLU A 586 -4.14 -8.12 -24.04
N GLN A 587 -4.54 -8.82 -22.97
CA GLN A 587 -4.38 -8.33 -21.60
C GLN A 587 -2.90 -8.26 -21.20
N ARG A 588 -2.06 -9.22 -21.60
CA ARG A 588 -0.60 -9.16 -21.37
C ARG A 588 0.03 -7.94 -22.04
N ALA A 589 -0.52 -7.48 -23.16
CA ALA A 589 -0.04 -6.29 -23.85
C ALA A 589 -0.51 -4.97 -23.19
N ALA A 590 -1.67 -4.97 -22.53
CA ALA A 590 -2.36 -3.74 -22.09
C ALA A 590 -2.45 -3.54 -20.57
N GLU A 591 -2.40 -4.61 -19.78
CA GLU A 591 -2.71 -4.57 -18.36
C GLU A 591 -1.48 -4.95 -17.51
N PRO A 592 -0.99 -4.04 -16.65
CA PRO A 592 0.11 -4.33 -15.71
C PRO A 592 -0.11 -5.61 -14.88
N CYS A 593 -1.35 -5.91 -14.49
CA CYS A 593 -1.66 -7.15 -13.77
C CYS A 593 -1.37 -8.43 -14.57
N CYS A 594 -1.18 -8.36 -15.88
CA CYS A 594 -0.84 -9.51 -16.71
C CYS A 594 0.64 -9.52 -17.13
N GLN A 595 1.43 -8.55 -16.68
CA GLN A 595 2.84 -8.38 -16.97
C GLN A 595 3.69 -8.88 -15.80
N VAL A 596 3.57 -10.19 -15.51
CA VAL A 596 4.36 -10.85 -14.45
C VAL A 596 5.81 -10.97 -14.90
N GLU A 597 6.70 -10.29 -14.19
CA GLU A 597 8.14 -10.42 -14.39
C GLU A 597 8.83 -10.90 -13.11
N GLU A 598 9.84 -11.75 -13.27
CA GLU A 598 10.71 -12.12 -12.15
C GLU A 598 11.59 -10.91 -11.80
N GLU A 599 11.21 -10.20 -10.74
CA GLU A 599 11.93 -9.03 -10.24
C GLU A 599 12.92 -9.37 -9.13
N GLN A 600 12.84 -10.58 -8.56
CA GLN A 600 13.66 -10.97 -7.41
C GLN A 600 14.22 -12.37 -7.54
N VAL A 601 15.44 -12.54 -7.04
CA VAL A 601 16.16 -13.80 -7.02
C VAL A 601 16.63 -14.10 -5.60
N LEU A 602 16.28 -15.31 -5.12
CA LEU A 602 16.74 -15.79 -3.83
C LEU A 602 18.21 -16.21 -3.91
N ILE A 603 19.03 -15.72 -3.01
CA ILE A 603 20.44 -16.11 -2.89
C ILE A 603 20.60 -17.07 -1.73
N TYR A 604 20.97 -18.31 -2.05
CA TYR A 604 21.38 -19.31 -1.07
C TYR A 604 22.78 -18.98 -0.56
N SER A 605 22.97 -19.10 0.76
CA SER A 605 24.27 -19.05 1.40
C SER A 605 24.71 -20.46 1.79
N LEU A 606 25.90 -20.85 1.34
CA LEU A 606 26.54 -22.11 1.68
C LEU A 606 27.94 -21.86 2.21
N ARG A 607 28.42 -22.78 3.05
CA ARG A 607 29.82 -22.82 3.47
C ARG A 607 30.30 -24.25 3.64
N VAL A 608 31.61 -24.45 3.57
CA VAL A 608 32.23 -25.72 3.95
C VAL A 608 32.02 -25.93 5.45
N LYS A 609 31.59 -27.13 5.84
CA LYS A 609 31.24 -27.47 7.22
C LYS A 609 32.39 -27.14 8.18
N ASP A 610 32.05 -26.40 9.22
CA ASP A 610 32.94 -26.03 10.30
C ASP A 610 32.24 -26.28 11.64
N PRO A 611 32.57 -27.37 12.36
CA PRO A 611 31.95 -27.69 13.64
C PRO A 611 32.13 -26.61 14.71
N GLN A 612 33.13 -25.73 14.55
CA GLN A 612 33.43 -24.64 15.47
C GLN A 612 32.85 -23.30 15.00
N ASN A 613 32.22 -23.24 13.81
CA ASN A 613 31.66 -22.03 13.21
C ASN A 613 32.61 -20.83 13.26
N THR A 614 33.87 -21.05 12.89
CA THR A 614 34.92 -20.03 12.93
C THR A 614 34.81 -19.00 11.82
N LEU A 615 33.98 -19.26 10.79
CA LEU A 615 33.86 -18.45 9.56
C LEU A 615 35.18 -18.37 8.77
N SER A 616 36.03 -19.39 8.93
CA SER A 616 37.35 -19.47 8.29
C SER A 616 37.36 -20.38 7.07
N THR A 617 36.24 -21.02 6.75
CA THR A 617 36.10 -21.96 5.66
C THR A 617 35.55 -21.28 4.41
N HIS A 618 35.50 -21.97 3.27
CA HIS A 618 35.01 -21.35 2.03
C HIS A 618 33.50 -21.10 2.09
N HIS A 619 33.09 -19.89 1.69
CA HIS A 619 31.69 -19.52 1.53
C HIS A 619 31.32 -19.44 0.05
N VAL A 620 30.06 -19.74 -0.27
CA VAL A 620 29.49 -19.66 -1.62
C VAL A 620 28.10 -19.04 -1.51
N LEU A 621 27.88 -17.98 -2.28
CA LEU A 621 26.56 -17.46 -2.59
C LEU A 621 26.11 -17.99 -3.94
N THR A 622 24.87 -18.45 -4.06
CA THR A 622 24.33 -18.89 -5.35
C THR A 622 22.83 -18.68 -5.49
N PRO A 623 22.34 -18.20 -6.65
CA PRO A 623 20.93 -18.25 -6.99
C PRO A 623 20.51 -19.63 -7.56
N ASP A 624 21.46 -20.52 -7.82
CA ASP A 624 21.22 -21.76 -8.55
C ASP A 624 20.96 -22.93 -7.58
N ALA A 625 19.70 -23.37 -7.55
CA ALA A 625 19.27 -24.49 -6.72
C ALA A 625 20.01 -25.80 -7.05
N LEU A 626 20.41 -26.02 -8.31
CA LEU A 626 21.16 -27.22 -8.69
C LEU A 626 22.60 -27.17 -8.17
N GLU A 627 23.25 -26.00 -8.22
CA GLU A 627 24.56 -25.80 -7.61
C GLU A 627 24.49 -26.04 -6.10
N ARG A 628 23.49 -25.44 -5.43
CA ARG A 628 23.23 -25.68 -4.00
C ARG A 628 23.10 -27.17 -3.71
N ASP A 629 22.23 -27.88 -4.42
CA ASP A 629 21.96 -29.30 -4.16
C ASP A 629 23.18 -30.18 -4.44
N THR A 630 23.97 -29.85 -5.45
CA THR A 630 25.24 -30.54 -5.77
C THR A 630 26.26 -30.37 -4.64
N LEU A 631 26.45 -29.14 -4.15
CA LEU A 631 27.38 -28.86 -3.05
C LEU A 631 26.95 -29.57 -1.77
N LEU A 632 25.66 -29.50 -1.41
CA LEU A 632 25.12 -30.19 -0.24
C LEU A 632 25.26 -31.73 -0.37
N GLY A 633 25.02 -32.27 -1.57
CA GLY A 633 25.13 -33.70 -1.87
C GLY A 633 26.55 -34.27 -1.71
N SER A 634 27.59 -33.42 -1.80
CA SER A 634 28.98 -33.84 -1.52
C SER A 634 29.23 -34.23 -0.07
N GLY A 635 28.38 -33.77 0.86
CA GLY A 635 28.54 -33.95 2.29
C GLY A 635 29.58 -33.03 2.95
N ALA A 636 30.38 -32.29 2.19
CA ALA A 636 31.37 -31.34 2.70
C ALA A 636 30.80 -29.95 3.01
N TRP A 637 29.68 -29.59 2.37
CA TRP A 637 29.04 -28.28 2.50
C TRP A 637 27.80 -28.35 3.39
N GLU A 638 27.47 -27.21 3.99
CA GLU A 638 26.20 -26.95 4.64
C GLU A 638 25.60 -25.64 4.12
N GLN A 639 24.28 -25.55 4.16
CA GLN A 639 23.56 -24.31 3.92
C GLN A 639 23.49 -23.53 5.23
N VAL A 640 23.76 -22.23 5.18
CA VAL A 640 23.52 -21.33 6.32
C VAL A 640 22.03 -21.05 6.39
N CYS A 641 21.41 -21.41 7.52
CA CYS A 641 19.96 -21.34 7.69
C CYS A 641 19.50 -20.03 8.32
N ASN A 642 18.25 -19.64 8.08
CA ASN A 642 17.65 -18.53 8.81
C ASN A 642 17.40 -18.96 10.28
N PRO A 643 17.79 -18.17 11.29
CA PRO A 643 17.76 -18.64 12.68
C PRO A 643 16.37 -18.62 13.32
N VAL A 644 15.40 -17.89 12.77
CA VAL A 644 14.06 -17.76 13.37
C VAL A 644 13.04 -18.65 12.65
N TYR A 645 12.89 -18.47 11.35
CA TYR A 645 11.88 -19.15 10.55
C TYR A 645 12.30 -19.16 9.09
N ALA A 646 12.07 -20.24 8.36
CA ALA A 646 12.32 -20.28 6.93
C ALA A 646 11.06 -20.78 6.21
N PRO A 647 10.55 -20.05 5.21
CA PRO A 647 9.53 -20.59 4.34
C PRO A 647 10.07 -21.81 3.58
N PRO A 648 9.19 -22.70 3.08
CA PRO A 648 9.60 -23.83 2.26
C PRO A 648 10.52 -23.38 1.11
N GLY A 649 11.66 -24.06 0.96
CA GLY A 649 12.73 -23.67 0.03
C GLY A 649 13.93 -23.00 0.68
N LEU A 650 13.81 -22.56 1.93
CA LEU A 650 14.90 -22.13 2.79
C LEU A 650 15.03 -23.07 4.00
N CYS A 651 16.24 -23.24 4.53
CA CYS A 651 16.43 -23.99 5.77
C CYS A 651 16.36 -23.04 6.98
N ALA A 652 15.81 -23.55 8.09
CA ALA A 652 15.80 -22.89 9.40
C ALA A 652 16.47 -23.77 10.46
N ARG A 653 17.32 -23.18 11.30
CA ARG A 653 18.00 -23.88 12.41
C ARG A 653 18.37 -22.92 13.54
N ASP A 654 18.06 -23.32 14.77
CA ASP A 654 18.40 -22.57 16.00
C ASP A 654 19.91 -22.52 16.34
N ARG A 655 20.77 -23.04 15.45
CA ARG A 655 22.24 -23.12 15.67
C ARG A 655 23.05 -22.20 14.76
N ASP A 656 22.48 -21.76 13.65
CA ASP A 656 23.17 -20.92 12.67
C ASP A 656 22.91 -19.44 13.00
N LEU A 657 23.52 -18.99 14.11
CA LEU A 657 23.35 -17.63 14.65
C LEU A 657 24.12 -16.55 13.86
N GLY A 658 24.68 -16.90 12.71
CA GLY A 658 25.50 -15.99 11.91
C GLY A 658 24.66 -15.13 10.97
N ALA A 659 25.08 -13.88 10.75
CA ALA A 659 24.47 -13.00 9.76
C ALA A 659 24.96 -13.27 8.33
N ASP A 660 25.63 -14.40 8.09
CA ASP A 660 26.01 -14.95 6.78
C ASP A 660 24.87 -15.77 6.14
N GLY A 661 23.62 -15.50 6.50
CA GLY A 661 22.43 -16.20 6.02
C GLY A 661 22.00 -15.84 4.59
N PRO A 662 20.91 -16.43 4.09
CA PRO A 662 20.35 -16.14 2.77
C PRO A 662 19.71 -14.74 2.73
N PHE A 663 19.58 -14.20 1.53
CA PHE A 663 18.95 -12.90 1.25
C PHE A 663 18.38 -12.87 -0.17
N VAL A 664 17.66 -11.81 -0.53
CA VAL A 664 17.08 -11.63 -1.87
C VAL A 664 17.71 -10.43 -2.58
N LEU A 665 17.99 -10.60 -3.87
CA LEU A 665 18.44 -9.55 -4.78
C LEU A 665 17.37 -9.24 -5.82
N PHE A 666 17.47 -8.09 -6.47
CA PHE A 666 16.74 -7.83 -7.70
C PHE A 666 17.32 -8.67 -8.83
N ALA A 667 16.45 -9.22 -9.68
CA ALA A 667 16.87 -10.03 -10.82
C ALA A 667 17.40 -9.17 -11.99
N ARG A 668 16.99 -7.90 -12.04
CA ARG A 668 17.25 -6.98 -13.17
C ARG A 668 17.93 -5.68 -12.74
N PRO A 669 18.76 -5.07 -13.63
CA PRO A 669 19.33 -3.75 -13.37
C PRO A 669 18.23 -2.69 -13.31
N GLY A 670 18.51 -1.57 -12.66
CA GLY A 670 17.57 -0.47 -12.53
C GLY A 670 18.20 0.73 -11.81
N PRO A 671 17.46 1.84 -11.69
CA PRO A 671 17.90 3.00 -10.92
C PRO A 671 18.31 2.58 -9.51
N GLU A 672 19.44 3.11 -9.03
CA GLU A 672 19.95 2.84 -7.69
C GLU A 672 20.25 1.35 -7.40
N ARG A 673 20.40 0.52 -8.44
CA ARG A 673 20.81 -0.89 -8.30
C ARG A 673 22.26 -1.09 -8.76
N ALA A 674 23.04 -1.89 -8.04
CA ALA A 674 24.39 -2.27 -8.43
C ALA A 674 24.51 -3.79 -8.59
N PRO A 675 25.24 -4.28 -9.61
CA PRO A 675 25.42 -5.71 -9.83
C PRO A 675 26.30 -6.31 -8.71
N LEU A 676 25.95 -7.50 -8.26
CA LEU A 676 26.75 -8.27 -7.32
C LEU A 676 27.29 -9.52 -8.02
N TYR A 677 28.61 -9.67 -8.06
CA TYR A 677 29.29 -10.80 -8.65
C TYR A 677 29.85 -11.73 -7.58
N ARG A 678 29.80 -13.04 -7.85
CA ARG A 678 30.66 -14.02 -7.19
C ARG A 678 31.94 -14.16 -8.01
N CYS A 679 33.06 -13.98 -7.33
CA CYS A 679 34.40 -13.95 -7.89
C CYS A 679 35.25 -15.06 -7.26
N TRP A 680 36.25 -15.54 -7.98
CA TRP A 680 37.19 -16.55 -7.49
C TRP A 680 38.61 -15.97 -7.44
N SER A 681 39.21 -15.96 -6.25
CA SER A 681 40.55 -15.38 -6.03
C SER A 681 41.69 -16.29 -6.52
N GLY A 682 41.39 -17.56 -6.79
CA GLY A 682 42.35 -18.65 -6.92
C GLY A 682 42.40 -19.56 -5.69
N VAL A 683 41.90 -19.09 -4.54
CA VAL A 683 41.90 -19.80 -3.25
C VAL A 683 40.49 -19.95 -2.71
N ASP A 684 39.71 -18.87 -2.72
CA ASP A 684 38.36 -18.78 -2.15
C ASP A 684 37.42 -17.95 -3.04
N ASN A 685 36.12 -18.03 -2.76
CA ASN A 685 35.15 -17.12 -3.38
C ASN A 685 35.08 -15.82 -2.58
N PHE A 686 34.93 -14.71 -3.29
CA PHE A 686 34.61 -13.42 -2.71
C PHE A 686 33.52 -12.72 -3.55
N PHE A 687 32.96 -11.65 -3.02
CA PHE A 687 31.85 -10.93 -3.66
C PHE A 687 32.31 -9.53 -4.06
N SER A 688 31.93 -9.06 -5.24
CA SER A 688 32.37 -7.75 -5.73
C SER A 688 31.28 -7.04 -6.52
N LEU A 689 31.36 -5.71 -6.51
CA LEU A 689 30.57 -4.84 -7.39
C LEU A 689 31.27 -4.61 -8.74
N ASP A 690 32.55 -4.99 -8.85
CA ASP A 690 33.34 -4.84 -10.08
C ASP A 690 32.99 -5.99 -11.05
N PRO A 691 32.50 -5.68 -12.27
CA PRO A 691 32.26 -6.69 -13.30
C PRO A 691 33.51 -7.46 -13.75
N ALA A 692 34.72 -6.93 -13.49
CA ALA A 692 35.98 -7.60 -13.71
C ALA A 692 36.50 -8.34 -12.46
N CYS A 693 35.70 -8.43 -11.40
CA CYS A 693 36.04 -9.10 -10.14
C CYS A 693 37.40 -8.64 -9.58
N GLU A 694 37.69 -7.33 -9.62
CA GLU A 694 38.94 -6.76 -9.12
C GLU A 694 40.18 -7.39 -9.80
N GLY A 695 40.04 -7.77 -11.07
CA GLY A 695 41.08 -8.44 -11.87
C GLY A 695 41.19 -9.94 -11.63
N ARG A 696 40.20 -10.56 -10.98
CA ARG A 696 40.13 -12.00 -10.70
C ARG A 696 39.11 -12.72 -11.61
N GLU A 697 38.97 -14.02 -11.41
CA GLU A 697 38.01 -14.82 -12.18
C GLU A 697 36.58 -14.46 -11.79
N VAL A 698 35.78 -14.10 -12.79
CA VAL A 698 34.33 -13.90 -12.64
C VAL A 698 33.66 -15.27 -12.69
N VAL A 699 33.09 -15.71 -11.58
CA VAL A 699 32.35 -16.98 -11.55
C VAL A 699 30.95 -16.78 -12.12
N ARG A 700 30.21 -15.80 -11.61
CA ARG A 700 28.88 -15.41 -12.13
C ARG A 700 28.38 -14.08 -11.57
N LEU A 701 27.45 -13.46 -12.29
CA LEU A 701 26.53 -12.47 -11.73
C LEU A 701 25.51 -13.19 -10.81
N LEU A 702 25.30 -12.67 -9.61
CA LEU A 702 24.32 -13.19 -8.66
C LEU A 702 22.96 -12.48 -8.79
N GLY A 703 22.98 -11.18 -9.06
CA GLY A 703 21.80 -10.31 -9.16
C GLY A 703 22.20 -8.86 -8.93
N TYR A 704 21.23 -8.02 -8.54
CA TYR A 704 21.44 -6.61 -8.28
C TYR A 704 20.98 -6.25 -6.87
N LEU A 705 21.85 -5.62 -6.09
CA LEU A 705 21.51 -5.09 -4.77
C LEU A 705 21.08 -3.62 -4.89
N SER A 706 20.42 -3.09 -3.86
CA SER A 706 20.12 -1.66 -3.79
C SER A 706 21.33 -0.89 -3.29
N THR A 707 21.63 0.25 -3.90
CA THR A 707 22.65 1.21 -3.44
C THR A 707 22.13 2.13 -2.33
N ARG A 708 20.81 2.13 -2.10
CA ARG A 708 20.15 2.87 -1.01
C ARG A 708 19.35 1.95 -0.12
N ARG A 709 19.29 2.29 1.17
CA ARG A 709 18.44 1.58 2.12
C ARG A 709 16.99 1.97 1.89
N SER A 710 16.12 0.98 1.75
CA SER A 710 14.68 1.16 1.60
C SER A 710 13.94 0.10 2.42
N THR A 711 12.62 0.17 2.49
CA THR A 711 11.81 -0.88 3.13
C THR A 711 11.89 -2.20 2.34
N SER A 712 12.08 -2.14 1.02
CA SER A 712 12.31 -3.30 0.15
C SER A 712 13.74 -3.84 0.15
N SER A 713 14.70 -3.09 0.69
CA SER A 713 16.10 -3.50 0.85
C SER A 713 16.65 -2.85 2.11
N ALA A 714 16.18 -3.32 3.27
CA ALA A 714 16.46 -2.70 4.56
C ALA A 714 17.84 -3.06 5.13
N ARG A 715 18.42 -4.16 4.63
CA ARG A 715 19.52 -4.88 5.28
C ARG A 715 20.85 -4.59 4.60
N PRO A 716 21.84 -4.00 5.29
CA PRO A 716 23.17 -3.81 4.72
C PRO A 716 23.85 -5.16 4.49
N LEU A 717 24.51 -5.31 3.34
CA LEU A 717 25.34 -6.46 2.97
C LEU A 717 26.82 -6.06 3.03
N GLN A 718 27.53 -6.55 4.03
CA GLN A 718 28.97 -6.35 4.18
C GLN A 718 29.76 -7.47 3.54
N ARG A 719 30.96 -7.16 3.05
CA ARG A 719 31.98 -8.15 2.73
C ARG A 719 32.98 -8.21 3.88
N CYS A 720 33.19 -9.40 4.41
CA CYS A 720 34.12 -9.65 5.51
C CYS A 720 35.24 -10.61 5.09
N TYR A 721 36.39 -10.49 5.73
CA TYR A 721 37.54 -11.36 5.49
C TYR A 721 38.08 -11.96 6.79
N HIS A 722 38.37 -13.26 6.75
CA HIS A 722 38.97 -14.00 7.86
C HIS A 722 40.47 -14.25 7.59
N PRO A 723 41.40 -13.54 8.26
CA PRO A 723 42.83 -13.61 7.94
C PRO A 723 43.48 -14.98 8.24
N ALA A 724 43.02 -15.69 9.26
CA ALA A 724 43.55 -17.02 9.62
C ALA A 724 43.00 -18.19 8.77
N GLY A 725 41.89 -17.98 8.04
CA GLY A 725 41.21 -18.96 7.18
C GLY A 725 41.43 -18.71 5.69
N PRO A 726 42.27 -17.71 5.37
CA PRO A 726 42.06 -16.71 4.31
C PRO A 726 40.76 -16.89 3.50
N ALA A 727 39.62 -16.56 4.10
CA ALA A 727 38.30 -16.75 3.49
C ALA A 727 37.47 -15.46 3.53
N HIS A 728 36.83 -15.13 2.41
CA HIS A 728 35.81 -14.09 2.33
C HIS A 728 34.42 -14.67 2.58
N PHE A 729 33.57 -13.88 3.22
CA PHE A 729 32.17 -14.19 3.48
C PHE A 729 31.36 -12.89 3.54
N HIS A 730 30.03 -12.99 3.50
CA HIS A 730 29.15 -11.84 3.65
C HIS A 730 28.57 -11.78 5.06
N TRP A 731 28.15 -10.59 5.47
CA TRP A 731 27.52 -10.38 6.78
C TRP A 731 26.39 -9.36 6.67
N LEU A 732 25.24 -9.70 7.22
CA LEU A 732 24.01 -8.90 7.15
C LEU A 732 23.79 -8.11 8.45
N ASP A 733 23.16 -6.93 8.34
CA ASP A 733 22.65 -6.10 9.46
C ASP A 733 23.66 -5.61 10.50
N GLU A 734 24.92 -6.00 10.40
CA GLU A 734 25.95 -5.76 11.42
C GLU A 734 27.29 -5.48 10.76
N ALA A 735 28.22 -4.88 11.52
CA ALA A 735 29.62 -4.86 11.12
C ALA A 735 30.18 -6.28 11.11
N CYS A 736 31.30 -6.48 10.39
CA CYS A 736 31.98 -7.77 10.40
C CYS A 736 32.28 -8.25 11.83
N PRO A 737 32.15 -9.57 12.12
CA PRO A 737 32.38 -10.11 13.46
C PRO A 737 33.74 -9.72 14.03
N ALA A 738 33.84 -9.63 15.35
CA ALA A 738 35.10 -9.28 16.02
C ALA A 738 36.25 -10.21 15.57
N GLY A 739 37.41 -9.61 15.25
CA GLY A 739 38.57 -10.35 14.72
C GLY A 739 38.48 -10.71 13.24
N ARG A 740 37.56 -10.07 12.49
CA ARG A 740 37.44 -10.15 11.04
C ARG A 740 37.72 -8.77 10.44
N GLU A 741 38.25 -8.74 9.24
CA GLU A 741 38.50 -7.50 8.51
C GLU A 741 37.23 -7.09 7.75
N ASP A 742 36.88 -5.82 7.85
CA ASP A 742 35.81 -5.20 7.07
C ASP A 742 36.36 -4.84 5.68
N ALA A 743 35.87 -5.54 4.66
CA ALA A 743 36.25 -5.35 3.27
C ALA A 743 35.24 -4.49 2.49
N GLY A 744 34.29 -3.85 3.19
CA GLY A 744 33.40 -2.81 2.69
C GLY A 744 31.92 -3.20 2.59
N LEU A 745 31.06 -2.18 2.68
CA LEU A 745 29.63 -2.27 2.40
C LEU A 745 29.41 -2.43 0.89
N LEU A 746 28.78 -3.54 0.50
CA LEU A 746 28.43 -3.81 -0.89
C LEU A 746 27.11 -3.12 -1.29
N GLY A 747 26.17 -2.99 -0.35
CA GLY A 747 24.90 -2.29 -0.56
C GLY A 747 23.81 -2.84 0.36
N PHE A 748 22.56 -2.84 -0.10
CA PHE A 748 21.40 -3.25 0.68
C PHE A 748 20.57 -4.32 -0.02
N VAL A 749 20.09 -5.27 0.77
CA VAL A 749 19.35 -6.46 0.33
C VAL A 749 18.10 -6.66 1.19
N ARG A 750 17.27 -7.61 0.76
CA ARG A 750 16.09 -8.07 1.50
C ARG A 750 16.40 -9.31 2.33
#